data_AF-A0A5N5X7E0-F1
#
_entry.id   AF-A0A5N5X7E0-F1
#
_cell.length_a   1.000
_cell.length_b   1.000
_cell.length_c   1.000
_cell.angle_alpha   90.00
_cell.angle_beta   90.00
_cell.angle_gamma   90.00
#
_symmetry.space_group_name_H-M   'P 1'
#
loop_
_entity.id
_entity.type
_entity.pdbx_description
1 polymer ?
#
loop_
_entity_poly.entity_id
_entity_poly.type
_entity_poly.pdbx_seq_one_letter_code
_entity_poly.pdbx_strand_id
1 'polypeptide(L)'
;MAANRRPPPAYTAPPESTVHASSEVYRSISKTASDATQRILETSFTIRPCSAQAWVVPAGHVCRLTTPKGPQVGDLNIWNANNPRERLWAARTRQIHASHVSNGDRLWSNLPYLRPLVTITGDSLGGGQLHEVLDADGKRNKDFGTTQWGGRVHDLLGTRCDPYVNLLMGGESFDFHCHSNLTRSVVPFGLTELDVHDVLNVFQVTGLDEEGKYFMETSPAKPGEYFEFFAEVDVLCALSACPGGDLSNWGWEEKGENMGATTRPLGVEVYKLANPKLLEGWKQPECPKLHTAAYEVVIIAEYTRAIGGDKSRKRADPPRASPGMEQDLELQKDATVHENTEDDTQKPHDVIYNVRPWNNPLDRLQNTLSTLGEADEDPGLRKPGDFKQPQIFKGRMLFWLAYQSIGVIYGDIGTSPLYVYSSTFSNAPSRQDLIGVLSIIIWSLFMMVTVKYVFVILRADNDGEGGTFSTYSLLSRYMNITHRDPREASLVQMKRYGTDELEKTSRHVRHRLESSKLAQRLLKVMGVLAVTMVLADGLLTPAQSVLGAVQGIQVVSPDISKGTIIGVTNAILVVLFLLQPLGITKLTFAFAPIVIIWLGFNAVFGIYNLAKYDAGVFIAFNPEYAFEFLARHGEAGWRMLSGTLLAFTGVEALFADIGAFSRRAIQISWLGYTFPCLLLAYIGQAAYISVHPEAYSNPFFNAAPPGTVYPALVIAILAAVVASQAIITATFQIKVVHTSDIFHGQLYIPIVNWFLMIGTILVASIYNNTTSLGNAYGVCVMFVTFFDTIMVSLAAMFVWRISPFIVLLPWLVIACLDGAYLSASLMKVPTGAWFTLALATVLAILFLIWRFGKEQQWFAEAEDRFPTSHFVSRNPDGQIRLTDRYGGTPLSTSKGLGIFFDKAGETTPIVFSQFVLKLTSMPAVIIFFHLRPIETPSVPADDRYTVSRLAIPNCYRLVVRYGYNDEIITPNLANTVTQQVRRYLSESTYDHADPSASPPDTVTNKSHASSMEQSETSATAERRTLDGGRCDHPLAKLEDAYSHGVIYITGKEQMRIKKSRNYLRRIVLWIFLWIRENTRAKIASLGLETEKVIEVGFLKDI
;
A
#
# COMPACT_ATOMS: atom_id res chain seq x y z
N MET A 1 8.78 -0.96 44.82
CA MET A 1 9.08 0.17 45.72
C MET A 1 9.32 1.38 44.84
N ALA A 2 8.44 2.39 44.88
CA ALA A 2 8.66 3.63 44.14
C ALA A 2 9.72 4.45 44.90
N ALA A 3 10.81 4.80 44.22
CA ALA A 3 11.83 5.67 44.80
C ALA A 3 11.20 7.03 45.12
N ASN A 4 11.37 7.52 46.35
CA ASN A 4 10.85 8.80 46.85
C ASN A 4 11.57 10.03 46.25
N ARG A 5 12.12 9.90 45.05
CA ARG A 5 12.90 10.93 44.37
C ARG A 5 12.03 11.55 43.27
N ARG A 6 11.85 12.87 43.32
CA ARG A 6 11.21 13.62 42.23
C ARG A 6 11.95 13.31 40.92
N PRO A 7 11.28 12.79 39.88
CA PRO A 7 11.94 12.47 38.62
C PRO A 7 12.48 13.74 37.97
N PRO A 8 13.72 13.71 37.42
CA PRO A 8 14.28 14.85 36.71
C PRO A 8 13.58 15.08 35.36
N PRO A 9 13.63 16.31 34.79
CA PRO A 9 13.14 16.56 33.43
C PRO A 9 13.86 15.69 32.40
N ALA A 10 13.13 15.24 31.37
CA ALA A 10 13.66 14.33 30.35
C ALA A 10 14.74 14.96 29.45
N TYR A 11 14.69 16.28 29.26
CA TYR A 11 15.68 17.04 28.52
C TYR A 11 16.19 18.16 29.43
N THR A 12 17.48 18.12 29.73
CA THR A 12 18.18 19.19 30.45
C THR A 12 19.37 19.60 29.60
N ALA A 13 19.38 20.86 29.15
CA ALA A 13 20.47 21.37 28.35
C ALA A 13 21.69 21.65 29.25
N PRO A 14 22.91 21.23 28.87
CA PRO A 14 24.13 21.64 29.56
C PRO A 14 24.28 23.17 29.57
N PRO A 15 24.98 23.77 30.54
CA PRO A 15 25.18 25.23 30.60
C PRO A 15 25.80 25.84 29.33
N GLU A 16 26.61 25.07 28.61
CA GLU A 16 27.28 25.49 27.36
C GLU A 16 26.44 25.24 26.09
N SER A 17 25.19 24.80 26.24
CA SER A 17 24.32 24.45 25.11
C SER A 17 23.76 25.67 24.39
N THR A 18 23.64 25.58 23.07
CA THR A 18 22.96 26.59 22.22
C THR A 18 21.44 26.47 22.22
N VAL A 19 20.89 25.52 22.98
CA VAL A 19 19.44 25.25 23.07
C VAL A 19 18.65 26.48 23.51
N HIS A 20 19.17 27.25 24.47
CA HIS A 20 18.59 28.53 24.84
C HIS A 20 19.37 29.66 24.17
N ALA A 21 18.66 30.72 23.78
CA ALA A 21 19.26 31.91 23.19
C ALA A 21 19.84 32.84 24.27
N SER A 22 20.83 32.36 25.00
CA SER A 22 21.46 33.07 26.13
C SER A 22 22.63 33.99 25.73
N SER A 23 22.97 34.03 24.43
CA SER A 23 24.11 34.82 23.93
C SER A 23 23.84 36.33 23.92
N GLU A 24 24.92 37.11 23.99
CA GLU A 24 24.88 38.58 24.00
C GLU A 24 24.20 39.17 22.75
N VAL A 25 24.24 38.45 21.63
CA VAL A 25 23.55 38.79 20.38
C VAL A 25 22.04 38.95 20.61
N TYR A 26 21.37 37.93 21.16
CA TYR A 26 19.91 37.98 21.33
C TYR A 26 19.47 38.97 22.41
N ARG A 27 20.29 39.20 23.44
CA ARG A 27 20.06 40.28 24.41
C ARG A 27 20.14 41.65 23.74
N SER A 28 21.12 41.85 22.86
CA SER A 28 21.27 43.09 22.10
C SER A 28 20.09 43.31 21.14
N ILE A 29 19.62 42.26 20.46
CA ILE A 29 18.41 42.30 19.64
C ILE A 29 17.18 42.65 20.49
N SER A 30 17.01 42.03 21.66
CA SER A 30 15.90 42.33 22.58
C SER A 30 15.89 43.80 23.01
N LYS A 31 17.07 44.38 23.35
CA LYS A 31 17.20 45.80 23.73
C LYS A 31 16.77 46.78 22.65
N THR A 32 16.83 46.39 21.37
CA THR A 32 16.33 47.26 20.29
C THR A 32 14.82 47.50 20.36
N ALA A 33 14.06 46.70 21.11
CA ALA A 33 12.63 46.93 21.32
C ALA A 33 12.34 48.26 22.03
N SER A 34 13.29 48.75 22.85
CA SER A 34 13.17 50.00 23.62
C SER A 34 13.60 51.25 22.84
N ASP A 35 14.24 51.09 21.67
CA ASP A 35 14.73 52.18 20.83
C ASP A 35 14.30 51.98 19.38
N ALA A 36 13.23 52.69 19.00
CA ALA A 36 12.66 52.63 17.64
C ALA A 36 13.66 53.01 16.54
N THR A 37 14.74 53.75 16.84
CA THR A 37 15.75 54.13 15.83
C THR A 37 16.65 52.96 15.41
N GLN A 38 16.69 51.87 16.19
CA GLN A 38 17.48 50.67 15.90
C GLN A 38 16.77 49.67 14.97
N ARG A 39 15.50 49.93 14.61
CA ARG A 39 14.66 49.04 13.81
C ARG A 39 14.01 49.79 12.65
N ILE A 40 14.07 49.21 11.47
CA ILE A 40 13.41 49.72 10.26
C ILE A 40 12.16 48.87 10.04
N LEU A 41 10.97 49.46 10.15
CA LEU A 41 9.71 48.77 9.87
C LEU A 41 9.60 48.48 8.36
N GLU A 42 9.48 47.21 7.99
CA GLU A 42 9.31 46.78 6.59
C GLU A 42 7.86 46.48 6.24
N THR A 43 7.13 45.83 7.15
CA THR A 43 5.73 45.43 6.91
C THR A 43 4.93 45.58 8.20
N SER A 44 3.71 46.13 8.10
CA SER A 44 2.76 46.18 9.21
C SER A 44 1.34 45.99 8.70
N PHE A 45 0.56 45.14 9.36
CA PHE A 45 -0.86 44.94 9.06
C PHE A 45 -1.62 44.39 10.27
N THR A 46 -2.95 44.40 10.19
CA THR A 46 -3.84 43.83 11.21
C THR A 46 -4.65 42.68 10.65
N ILE A 47 -4.67 41.56 11.36
CA ILE A 47 -5.49 40.39 11.08
C ILE A 47 -6.87 40.62 11.66
N ARG A 48 -7.90 40.47 10.82
CA ARG A 48 -9.30 40.66 11.24
C ARG A 48 -9.72 39.55 12.22
N PRO A 49 -10.64 39.83 13.16
CA PRO A 49 -11.22 38.78 14.02
C PRO A 49 -11.73 37.59 13.20
N CYS A 50 -11.58 36.37 13.72
CA CYS A 50 -12.05 35.13 13.09
C CYS A 50 -11.49 34.92 11.66
N SER A 51 -10.26 35.36 11.42
CA SER A 51 -9.56 35.17 10.15
C SER A 51 -8.06 34.96 10.38
N ALA A 52 -7.35 34.57 9.33
CA ALA A 52 -5.90 34.45 9.36
C ALA A 52 -5.26 35.11 8.14
N GLN A 53 -3.98 35.45 8.28
CA GLN A 53 -3.14 35.94 7.20
C GLN A 53 -1.77 35.28 7.30
N ALA A 54 -1.18 34.97 6.15
CA ALA A 54 0.18 34.44 6.05
C ALA A 54 1.12 35.47 5.42
N TRP A 55 2.38 35.49 5.87
CA TRP A 55 3.42 36.44 5.44
C TRP A 55 4.82 35.85 5.64
N VAL A 56 5.80 36.37 4.91
CA VAL A 56 7.20 35.93 5.02
C VAL A 56 7.98 36.88 5.93
N VAL A 57 8.83 36.33 6.80
CA VAL A 57 9.80 37.05 7.63
C VAL A 57 11.20 36.57 7.24
N PRO A 58 12.05 37.43 6.65
CA PRO A 58 13.40 37.04 6.26
C PRO A 58 14.29 36.70 7.46
N ALA A 59 15.29 35.84 7.26
CA ALA A 59 16.29 35.53 8.28
C ALA A 59 17.03 36.81 8.70
N GLY A 60 17.19 37.02 10.02
CA GLY A 60 17.80 38.25 10.55
C GLY A 60 16.81 39.36 10.90
N HIS A 61 15.53 39.19 10.60
CA HIS A 61 14.47 40.15 10.94
C HIS A 61 13.77 39.80 12.25
N VAL A 62 13.09 40.79 12.82
CA VAL A 62 12.26 40.65 14.03
C VAL A 62 10.80 40.78 13.64
N CYS A 63 9.97 39.82 14.04
CA CYS A 63 8.52 39.87 13.86
C CYS A 63 7.85 40.04 15.22
N ARG A 64 6.96 41.03 15.33
CA ARG A 64 6.19 41.35 16.52
C ARG A 64 4.71 41.15 16.26
N LEU A 65 4.08 40.36 17.12
CA LEU A 65 2.64 40.15 17.19
C LEU A 65 2.08 41.02 18.30
N THR A 66 0.99 41.76 18.07
CA THR A 66 0.43 42.70 19.04
C THR A 66 -1.08 42.56 19.23
N THR A 67 -1.60 43.05 20.35
CA THR A 67 -3.04 43.14 20.67
C THR A 67 -3.54 44.59 20.54
N PRO A 68 -3.74 45.13 19.32
CA PRO A 68 -3.96 46.57 19.12
C PRO A 68 -5.25 47.11 19.77
N LYS A 69 -6.29 46.29 19.93
CA LYS A 69 -7.60 46.71 20.45
C LYS A 69 -7.99 46.07 21.78
N GLY A 70 -7.08 45.36 22.44
CA GLY A 70 -7.35 44.60 23.67
C GLY A 70 -7.15 43.09 23.51
N PRO A 71 -7.57 42.29 24.51
CA PRO A 71 -7.22 40.87 24.57
C PRO A 71 -7.80 40.09 23.39
N GLN A 72 -6.93 39.31 22.76
CA GLN A 72 -7.25 38.38 21.69
C GLN A 72 -6.16 37.32 21.67
N VAL A 73 -6.53 36.05 21.68
CA VAL A 73 -5.57 34.95 21.51
C VAL A 73 -5.36 34.65 20.03
N GLY A 74 -4.17 34.14 19.69
CA GLY A 74 -3.79 33.89 18.30
C GLY A 74 -3.08 32.56 18.12
N ASP A 75 -3.45 31.85 17.06
CA ASP A 75 -2.88 30.55 16.71
C ASP A 75 -1.83 30.73 15.61
N LEU A 76 -0.56 30.53 15.95
CA LEU A 76 0.59 30.75 15.05
C LEU A 76 1.13 29.44 14.47
N ASN A 77 1.27 29.38 13.14
CA ASN A 77 2.06 28.38 12.44
C ASN A 77 3.29 29.02 11.79
N ILE A 78 4.39 28.27 11.71
CA ILE A 78 5.66 28.73 11.16
C ILE A 78 6.25 27.62 10.29
N TRP A 79 6.57 27.94 9.04
CA TRP A 79 7.29 27.09 8.10
C TRP A 79 8.61 27.75 7.72
N ASN A 80 9.57 26.98 7.23
CA ASN A 80 10.65 27.54 6.42
C ASN A 80 10.05 28.05 5.10
N ALA A 81 10.29 29.30 4.75
CA ALA A 81 9.73 29.95 3.57
C ALA A 81 10.12 29.25 2.25
N ASN A 82 11.29 28.62 2.22
CA ASN A 82 11.84 27.94 1.04
C ASN A 82 11.58 26.42 1.05
N ASN A 83 11.08 25.88 2.16
CA ASN A 83 10.82 24.45 2.30
C ASN A 83 9.69 24.19 3.30
N PRO A 84 8.44 24.08 2.83
CA PRO A 84 7.28 23.92 3.72
C PRO A 84 7.21 22.56 4.43
N ARG A 85 8.06 21.60 4.06
CA ARG A 85 8.21 20.36 4.85
C ARG A 85 8.95 20.60 6.18
N GLU A 86 9.74 21.66 6.27
CA GLU A 86 10.35 22.14 7.50
C GLU A 86 9.41 23.14 8.18
N ARG A 87 8.87 22.78 9.34
CA ARG A 87 7.84 23.55 10.06
C ARG A 87 7.96 23.40 11.58
N LEU A 88 7.30 24.29 12.32
CA LEU A 88 7.30 24.28 13.78
C LEU A 88 6.84 22.92 14.30
N TRP A 89 7.61 22.40 15.25
CA TRP A 89 7.30 21.17 15.96
C TRP A 89 7.01 21.48 17.43
N ALA A 90 5.74 21.83 17.71
CA ALA A 90 5.28 22.22 19.05
C ALA A 90 5.62 21.17 20.12
N ALA A 91 5.42 19.88 19.82
CA ALA A 91 5.73 18.78 20.74
C ALA A 91 7.22 18.73 21.14
N ARG A 92 8.14 18.90 20.19
CA ARG A 92 9.58 18.87 20.49
C ARG A 92 10.04 20.14 21.20
N THR A 93 9.52 21.29 20.78
CA THR A 93 9.75 22.56 21.45
C THR A 93 9.32 22.47 22.93
N ARG A 94 8.16 21.87 23.19
CA ARG A 94 7.64 21.62 24.55
C ARG A 94 8.53 20.70 25.38
N GLN A 95 9.12 19.67 24.77
CA GLN A 95 10.02 18.75 25.45
C GLN A 95 11.38 19.39 25.79
N ILE A 96 11.89 20.27 24.91
CA ILE A 96 13.17 20.95 25.08
C ILE A 96 13.06 22.12 26.07
N HIS A 97 11.99 22.92 25.95
CA HIS A 97 11.79 24.12 26.76
C HIS A 97 10.79 23.85 27.90
N ALA A 98 9.50 24.05 27.64
CA ALA A 98 8.40 23.75 28.56
C ALA A 98 7.07 23.76 27.80
N SER A 99 5.96 23.44 28.49
CA SER A 99 4.62 23.51 27.89
C SER A 99 4.18 24.90 27.42
N HIS A 100 4.91 25.93 27.82
CA HIS A 100 4.72 27.33 27.47
C HIS A 100 6.10 27.96 27.25
N VAL A 101 6.20 28.95 26.38
CA VAL A 101 7.48 29.55 25.96
C VAL A 101 7.51 31.05 26.23
N SER A 102 8.71 31.60 26.44
CA SER A 102 8.91 33.04 26.63
C SER A 102 10.31 33.45 26.16
N ASN A 103 10.73 34.67 26.49
CA ASN A 103 12.00 35.26 26.08
C ASN A 103 13.19 34.30 26.27
N GLY A 104 13.97 34.14 25.20
CA GLY A 104 15.15 33.27 25.13
C GLY A 104 14.87 31.81 24.76
N ASP A 105 13.61 31.39 24.71
CA ASP A 105 13.24 30.08 24.15
C ASP A 105 13.25 30.12 22.62
N ARG A 106 13.46 28.94 22.02
CA ARG A 106 13.55 28.76 20.57
C ARG A 106 12.38 27.90 20.10
N LEU A 107 11.82 28.24 18.95
CA LEU A 107 10.79 27.41 18.31
C LEU A 107 11.46 26.49 17.27
N TRP A 108 11.41 25.18 17.51
CA TRP A 108 12.19 24.19 16.78
C TRP A 108 11.44 23.61 15.57
N SER A 109 12.14 23.34 14.47
CA SER A 109 11.60 22.64 13.33
C SER A 109 11.46 21.12 13.56
N ASN A 110 10.59 20.49 12.76
CA ASN A 110 10.36 19.05 12.74
C ASN A 110 11.56 18.25 12.19
N LEU A 111 11.53 16.93 12.39
CA LEU A 111 12.50 16.02 11.78
C LEU A 111 12.32 15.95 10.25
N PRO A 112 13.42 15.78 9.49
CA PRO A 112 14.80 15.59 9.93
C PRO A 112 15.57 16.90 10.19
N TYR A 113 14.92 18.05 10.13
CA TYR A 113 15.58 19.37 10.13
C TYR A 113 16.05 19.83 11.51
N LEU A 114 15.25 19.58 12.56
CA LEU A 114 15.51 19.86 13.98
C LEU A 114 16.51 21.00 14.24
N ARG A 115 16.13 22.21 13.85
CA ARG A 115 16.88 23.44 14.11
C ARG A 115 15.94 24.58 14.53
N PRO A 116 16.45 25.65 15.15
CA PRO A 116 15.63 26.82 15.47
C PRO A 116 15.08 27.49 14.21
N LEU A 117 13.76 27.68 14.13
CA LEU A 117 13.11 28.49 13.10
C LEU A 117 13.11 29.96 13.53
N VAL A 118 12.73 30.20 14.78
CA VAL A 118 12.70 31.53 15.39
C VAL A 118 13.12 31.47 16.85
N THR A 119 13.54 32.60 17.39
CA THR A 119 13.94 32.78 18.79
C THR A 119 13.13 33.91 19.41
N ILE A 120 12.53 33.69 20.58
CA ILE A 120 11.70 34.71 21.23
C ILE A 120 12.61 35.78 21.84
N THR A 121 12.43 37.03 21.39
CA THR A 121 13.24 38.19 21.81
C THR A 121 12.45 39.22 22.60
N GLY A 122 11.12 39.10 22.66
CA GLY A 122 10.28 39.95 23.49
C GLY A 122 8.94 39.30 23.81
N ASP A 123 8.47 39.50 25.04
CA ASP A 123 7.22 38.98 25.57
C ASP A 123 6.83 39.93 26.69
N SER A 124 5.82 40.77 26.45
CA SER A 124 5.40 41.78 27.41
C SER A 124 4.60 41.19 28.58
N LEU A 125 4.06 39.98 28.42
CA LEU A 125 3.33 39.26 29.48
C LEU A 125 4.28 38.44 30.37
N GLY A 126 5.44 38.01 29.85
CA GLY A 126 6.48 37.32 30.64
C GLY A 126 6.05 35.98 31.27
N GLY A 127 4.97 35.37 30.77
CA GLY A 127 4.21 34.30 31.46
C GLY A 127 4.72 32.86 31.31
N GLY A 128 5.81 32.62 30.58
CA GLY A 128 6.33 31.27 30.31
C GLY A 128 7.48 30.80 31.23
N GLN A 129 8.10 31.69 32.01
CA GLN A 129 9.41 31.42 32.62
C GLN A 129 9.37 30.49 33.86
N LEU A 130 10.00 29.31 33.73
CA LEU A 130 10.38 28.43 34.86
C LEU A 130 11.88 28.05 34.86
N HIS A 131 12.65 28.46 33.84
CA HIS A 131 14.10 28.22 33.70
C HIS A 131 14.91 29.52 33.90
N GLU A 132 16.20 29.42 34.22
CA GLU A 132 17.13 30.53 34.51
C GLU A 132 17.48 31.40 33.28
N VAL A 133 16.50 32.00 32.60
CA VAL A 133 16.75 32.96 31.52
C VAL A 133 16.58 34.38 32.05
N LEU A 134 17.70 35.10 32.06
CA LEU A 134 17.80 36.49 32.47
C LEU A 134 17.12 37.41 31.44
N ASP A 135 16.39 38.42 31.89
CA ASP A 135 15.91 39.49 31.01
C ASP A 135 17.08 40.27 30.36
N ALA A 136 16.77 41.24 29.51
CA ALA A 136 17.76 42.06 28.81
C ALA A 136 18.76 42.78 29.75
N ASP A 137 18.41 42.96 31.02
CA ASP A 137 19.21 43.63 32.06
C ASP A 137 19.82 42.67 33.08
N GLY A 138 19.69 41.35 32.89
CA GLY A 138 20.26 40.38 33.83
C GLY A 138 19.39 40.11 35.07
N LYS A 139 18.11 40.50 35.07
CA LYS A 139 17.19 40.38 36.20
C LYS A 139 16.07 39.35 35.93
N ARG A 140 15.43 38.90 37.01
CA ARG A 140 14.20 38.07 36.97
C ARG A 140 13.01 39.01 36.84
N ASN A 141 12.32 39.01 35.71
CA ASN A 141 11.08 39.77 35.59
C ASN A 141 9.89 38.93 36.09
N LYS A 142 8.95 39.55 36.82
CA LYS A 142 8.03 38.85 37.75
C LYS A 142 6.56 39.09 37.42
N ASP A 143 6.21 39.37 36.17
CA ASP A 143 5.01 40.18 35.90
C ASP A 143 3.73 39.40 35.52
N PHE A 144 3.80 38.11 35.17
CA PHE A 144 2.60 37.23 35.07
C PHE A 144 2.74 35.91 35.84
N GLY A 145 3.87 35.21 35.72
CA GLY A 145 4.13 33.97 36.46
C GLY A 145 3.18 32.83 36.09
N THR A 146 2.52 32.24 37.09
CA THR A 146 1.57 31.13 36.93
C THR A 146 0.28 31.51 37.64
N THR A 147 -0.88 31.26 37.03
CA THR A 147 -2.17 31.51 37.67
C THR A 147 -2.35 30.63 38.90
N GLN A 148 -3.35 30.94 39.73
CA GLN A 148 -3.67 30.11 40.92
C GLN A 148 -4.01 28.65 40.57
N TRP A 149 -4.37 28.38 39.30
CA TRP A 149 -4.72 27.05 38.78
C TRP A 149 -3.58 26.37 38.03
N GLY A 150 -2.39 26.97 37.99
CA GLY A 150 -1.26 26.41 37.23
C GLY A 150 -1.19 26.87 35.77
N GLY A 151 -2.04 27.82 35.35
CA GLY A 151 -2.12 28.33 33.99
C GLY A 151 -0.95 29.26 33.62
N ARG A 152 -0.49 29.21 32.37
CA ARG A 152 0.61 30.05 31.85
C ARG A 152 0.29 30.55 30.44
N VAL A 153 0.98 31.60 29.97
CA VAL A 153 0.71 32.22 28.65
C VAL A 153 1.62 31.62 27.57
N HIS A 154 1.16 31.58 26.32
CA HIS A 154 1.90 31.15 25.11
C HIS A 154 2.14 29.65 25.08
N ASP A 155 1.06 28.88 24.94
CA ASP A 155 1.10 27.43 25.09
C ASP A 155 1.52 26.65 23.82
N LEU A 156 2.10 25.48 24.07
CA LEU A 156 2.40 24.42 23.09
C LEU A 156 1.68 23.10 23.45
N LEU A 157 0.63 23.19 24.28
CA LEU A 157 -0.18 22.06 24.73
C LEU A 157 -1.35 21.81 23.80
N GLY A 158 -2.01 22.88 23.38
CA GLY A 158 -3.11 22.84 22.44
C GLY A 158 -2.64 22.56 21.01
N THR A 159 -3.58 22.15 20.18
CA THR A 159 -3.37 21.91 18.75
C THR A 159 -3.81 23.12 17.93
N ARG A 160 -5.09 23.49 18.08
CA ARG A 160 -5.85 24.66 17.56
C ARG A 160 -7.34 24.33 17.64
N CYS A 161 -8.22 25.32 17.72
CA CYS A 161 -9.64 25.03 17.53
C CYS A 161 -9.90 24.63 16.06
N ASP A 162 -10.78 23.66 15.86
CA ASP A 162 -10.99 23.04 14.54
C ASP A 162 -12.46 22.63 14.33
N PRO A 163 -12.92 22.63 13.06
CA PRO A 163 -14.32 22.31 12.74
C PRO A 163 -14.68 20.86 13.00
N TYR A 164 -13.70 19.95 13.09
CA TYR A 164 -13.93 18.51 13.24
C TYR A 164 -14.30 18.16 14.68
N VAL A 165 -13.57 18.70 15.65
CA VAL A 165 -13.92 18.55 17.08
C VAL A 165 -15.24 19.24 17.37
N ASN A 166 -15.50 20.40 16.76
CA ASN A 166 -16.80 21.07 16.91
C ASN A 166 -17.96 20.23 16.37
N LEU A 167 -17.81 19.64 15.19
CA LEU A 167 -18.81 18.74 14.62
C LEU A 167 -18.99 17.48 15.49
N LEU A 168 -17.90 16.94 16.02
CA LEU A 168 -17.91 15.74 16.87
C LEU A 168 -18.62 15.99 18.22
N MET A 169 -18.38 17.13 18.85
CA MET A 169 -18.86 17.44 20.20
C MET A 169 -20.20 18.18 20.21
N GLY A 170 -20.40 19.11 19.29
CA GLY A 170 -21.56 20.01 19.24
C GLY A 170 -22.55 19.73 18.10
N GLY A 171 -22.22 18.87 17.14
CA GLY A 171 -23.10 18.51 16.02
C GLY A 171 -23.32 19.61 14.97
N GLU A 172 -22.75 20.81 15.18
CA GLU A 172 -22.86 21.95 14.27
C GLU A 172 -21.56 22.19 13.49
N SER A 173 -21.69 22.58 12.23
CA SER A 173 -20.55 22.98 11.40
C SER A 173 -20.29 24.48 11.52
N PHE A 174 -19.10 24.84 12.01
CA PHE A 174 -18.64 26.23 12.09
C PHE A 174 -17.27 26.34 11.39
N ASP A 175 -17.13 27.22 10.39
CA ASP A 175 -15.97 27.25 9.50
C ASP A 175 -15.01 28.43 9.74
N PHE A 176 -15.10 29.08 10.90
CA PHE A 176 -14.20 30.17 11.30
C PHE A 176 -13.24 29.80 12.44
N HIS A 177 -13.08 28.50 12.68
CA HIS A 177 -12.05 27.96 13.56
C HIS A 177 -10.64 28.29 13.08
N CYS A 178 -9.67 28.33 14.00
CA CYS A 178 -8.27 28.60 13.71
C CYS A 178 -7.70 27.66 12.65
N HIS A 179 -8.07 26.37 12.68
CA HIS A 179 -7.73 25.41 11.64
C HIS A 179 -8.15 25.90 10.24
N SER A 180 -9.43 26.17 10.03
CA SER A 180 -9.96 26.64 8.73
C SER A 180 -9.37 27.99 8.31
N ASN A 181 -9.17 28.89 9.27
CA ASN A 181 -8.56 30.20 9.03
C ASN A 181 -7.14 30.05 8.50
N LEU A 182 -6.29 29.28 9.21
CA LEU A 182 -4.91 29.03 8.83
C LEU A 182 -4.84 28.37 7.46
N THR A 183 -5.64 27.32 7.22
CA THR A 183 -5.72 26.65 5.92
C THR A 183 -5.99 27.64 4.79
N ARG A 184 -7.00 28.51 4.91
CA ARG A 184 -7.30 29.52 3.89
C ARG A 184 -6.15 30.50 3.67
N SER A 185 -5.43 30.87 4.73
CA SER A 185 -4.36 31.88 4.65
C SER A 185 -3.10 31.39 3.94
N VAL A 186 -2.83 30.09 3.95
CA VAL A 186 -1.60 29.52 3.38
C VAL A 186 -1.75 28.98 1.95
N VAL A 187 -2.98 28.83 1.46
CA VAL A 187 -3.28 28.44 0.07
C VAL A 187 -2.54 29.29 -0.98
N PRO A 188 -2.45 30.64 -0.86
CA PRO A 188 -1.69 31.46 -1.81
C PRO A 188 -0.19 31.13 -1.87
N PHE A 189 0.35 30.49 -0.84
CA PHE A 189 1.75 30.06 -0.76
C PHE A 189 1.96 28.61 -1.23
N GLY A 190 0.94 28.00 -1.85
CA GLY A 190 1.00 26.63 -2.35
C GLY A 190 0.86 25.54 -1.27
N LEU A 191 0.44 25.91 -0.06
CA LEU A 191 0.22 24.98 1.05
C LEU A 191 -1.24 24.56 1.16
N THR A 192 -1.46 23.40 1.76
CA THR A 192 -2.78 22.79 1.93
C THR A 192 -3.13 22.66 3.41
N GLU A 193 -4.34 22.19 3.70
CA GLU A 193 -4.78 21.85 5.06
C GLU A 193 -3.83 20.87 5.78
N LEU A 194 -3.19 19.95 5.04
CA LEU A 194 -2.24 18.96 5.59
C LEU A 194 -0.94 19.59 6.09
N ASP A 195 -0.63 20.80 5.66
CA ASP A 195 0.58 21.53 6.04
C ASP A 195 0.37 22.34 7.33
N VAL A 196 -0.89 22.60 7.70
CA VAL A 196 -1.27 23.22 8.98
C VAL A 196 -0.98 22.24 10.12
N HIS A 197 -0.23 22.71 11.10
CA HIS A 197 0.32 21.90 12.18
C HIS A 197 -0.08 22.47 13.54
N ASP A 198 0.25 21.75 14.61
CA ASP A 198 0.01 22.22 15.98
C ASP A 198 0.65 23.58 16.19
N VAL A 199 -0.13 24.50 16.74
CA VAL A 199 0.19 25.92 16.79
C VAL A 199 1.04 26.27 18.02
N LEU A 200 1.61 27.47 17.99
CA LEU A 200 1.88 28.21 19.22
C LEU A 200 0.63 29.06 19.52
N ASN A 201 0.00 28.85 20.67
CA ASN A 201 -1.17 29.62 21.10
C ASN A 201 -0.73 30.91 21.80
N VAL A 202 -0.48 31.97 21.02
CA VAL A 202 0.02 33.27 21.49
C VAL A 202 -1.07 33.99 22.29
N PHE A 203 -0.67 34.59 23.42
CA PHE A 203 -1.53 35.29 24.40
C PHE A 203 -2.56 34.40 25.14
N GLN A 204 -2.63 33.12 24.82
CA GLN A 204 -3.56 32.18 25.44
C GLN A 204 -3.03 31.67 26.79
N VAL A 205 -3.90 31.59 27.81
CA VAL A 205 -3.56 31.03 29.13
C VAL A 205 -4.10 29.61 29.29
N THR A 206 -3.22 28.63 29.48
CA THR A 206 -3.64 27.21 29.61
C THR A 206 -2.83 26.42 30.62
N GLY A 207 -3.35 25.25 30.99
CA GLY A 207 -2.71 24.33 31.91
C GLY A 207 -3.36 22.95 31.89
N LEU A 208 -2.92 22.10 32.82
CA LEU A 208 -3.51 20.80 33.08
C LEU A 208 -4.04 20.79 34.52
N ASP A 209 -5.26 20.29 34.73
CA ASP A 209 -5.84 20.12 36.06
C ASP A 209 -5.23 18.89 36.79
N GLU A 210 -5.72 18.61 38.00
CA GLU A 210 -5.25 17.49 38.83
C GLU A 210 -5.50 16.11 38.20
N GLU A 211 -6.46 16.01 37.27
CA GLU A 211 -6.79 14.80 36.52
C GLU A 211 -6.00 14.72 35.20
N GLY A 212 -5.20 15.74 34.88
CA GLY A 212 -4.43 15.85 33.64
C GLY A 212 -5.24 16.33 32.44
N LYS A 213 -6.41 16.95 32.64
CA LYS A 213 -7.23 17.52 31.57
C LYS A 213 -6.80 18.95 31.24
N TYR A 214 -6.86 19.28 29.96
CA TYR A 214 -6.50 20.59 29.43
C TYR A 214 -7.58 21.63 29.74
N PHE A 215 -7.17 22.77 30.32
CA PHE A 215 -8.05 23.91 30.58
C PHE A 215 -7.53 25.19 29.92
N MET A 216 -8.43 26.15 29.75
CA MET A 216 -8.16 27.49 29.21
C MET A 216 -8.71 28.54 30.17
N GLU A 217 -7.99 29.66 30.33
CA GLU A 217 -8.41 30.82 31.11
C GLU A 217 -8.46 32.07 30.24
N THR A 218 -9.13 33.11 30.75
CA THR A 218 -9.20 34.41 30.08
C THR A 218 -7.80 35.01 29.89
N SER A 219 -7.51 35.47 28.67
CA SER A 219 -6.24 36.10 28.35
C SER A 219 -6.04 37.39 29.16
N PRO A 220 -4.87 37.60 29.78
CA PRO A 220 -4.54 38.81 30.54
C PRO A 220 -4.15 39.99 29.64
N ALA A 221 -4.09 39.78 28.32
CA ALA A 221 -3.54 40.75 27.39
C ALA A 221 -4.33 42.08 27.39
N LYS A 222 -3.62 43.18 27.35
CA LYS A 222 -4.16 44.54 27.26
C LYS A 222 -3.91 45.12 25.87
N PRO A 223 -4.56 46.25 25.51
CA PRO A 223 -4.20 46.95 24.28
C PRO A 223 -2.70 47.29 24.24
N GLY A 224 -2.00 46.82 23.22
CA GLY A 224 -0.56 47.08 23.02
C GLY A 224 0.40 46.04 23.61
N GLU A 225 -0.09 44.97 24.25
CA GLU A 225 0.76 43.83 24.61
C GLU A 225 1.32 43.16 23.35
N TYR A 226 2.49 42.55 23.45
CA TYR A 226 3.20 41.98 22.32
C TYR A 226 3.94 40.68 22.64
N PHE A 227 4.09 39.88 21.59
CA PHE A 227 4.95 38.70 21.54
C PHE A 227 5.86 38.82 20.31
N GLU A 228 7.16 38.70 20.49
CA GLU A 228 8.16 39.07 19.50
C GLU A 228 9.22 37.97 19.36
N PHE A 229 9.55 37.67 18.11
CA PHE A 229 10.59 36.70 17.78
C PHE A 229 11.51 37.20 16.67
N PHE A 230 12.75 36.77 16.74
CA PHE A 230 13.77 36.90 15.71
C PHE A 230 13.76 35.69 14.79
N ALA A 231 13.75 35.91 13.48
CA ALA A 231 13.76 34.86 12.46
C ALA A 231 15.18 34.32 12.26
N GLU A 232 15.39 33.05 12.65
CA GLU A 232 16.69 32.38 12.51
C GLU A 232 16.93 31.93 11.07
N VAL A 233 15.86 31.61 10.36
CA VAL A 233 15.84 31.28 8.93
C VAL A 233 14.74 32.10 8.24
N ASP A 234 14.69 32.10 6.91
CA ASP A 234 13.54 32.66 6.21
C ASP A 234 12.31 31.83 6.59
N VAL A 235 11.32 32.47 7.22
CA VAL A 235 10.12 31.78 7.68
C VAL A 235 8.87 32.33 7.00
N LEU A 236 7.97 31.42 6.62
CA LEU A 236 6.58 31.74 6.31
C LEU A 236 5.79 31.59 7.61
N CYS A 237 5.18 32.67 8.08
CA CYS A 237 4.31 32.67 9.25
C CYS A 237 2.84 32.75 8.81
N ALA A 238 1.95 32.11 9.56
CA ALA A 238 0.51 32.33 9.45
C ALA A 238 -0.09 32.42 10.85
N LEU A 239 -0.92 33.44 11.09
CA LEU A 239 -1.54 33.69 12.38
C LEU A 239 -3.05 33.82 12.21
N SER A 240 -3.81 33.06 13.00
CA SER A 240 -5.27 33.18 13.10
C SER A 240 -5.66 33.96 14.34
N ALA A 241 -6.52 34.98 14.19
CA ALA A 241 -7.21 35.61 15.31
C ALA A 241 -8.37 34.69 15.76
N CYS A 242 -8.19 33.98 16.87
CA CYS A 242 -9.06 32.90 17.31
C CYS A 242 -10.52 33.36 17.53
N PRO A 243 -11.53 32.61 17.05
CA PRO A 243 -12.94 32.93 17.29
C PRO A 243 -13.34 32.82 18.77
N GLY A 244 -12.53 32.16 19.61
CA GLY A 244 -12.69 32.16 21.07
C GLY A 244 -12.38 33.50 21.72
N GLY A 245 -11.88 34.49 20.97
CA GLY A 245 -11.64 35.85 21.44
C GLY A 245 -10.55 35.92 22.51
N ASP A 246 -10.92 36.37 23.70
CA ASP A 246 -10.07 36.38 24.90
C ASP A 246 -10.29 35.16 25.81
N LEU A 247 -11.15 34.21 25.38
CA LEU A 247 -11.54 32.99 26.09
C LEU A 247 -12.36 33.20 27.37
N SER A 248 -12.89 34.40 27.64
CA SER A 248 -13.78 34.63 28.78
C SER A 248 -15.13 33.90 28.64
N ASN A 249 -15.62 33.77 27.41
CA ASN A 249 -16.91 33.16 27.09
C ASN A 249 -16.77 31.78 26.41
N TRP A 250 -15.62 31.11 26.58
CA TRP A 250 -15.39 29.78 26.03
C TRP A 250 -16.10 28.67 26.84
N GLY A 251 -16.68 27.68 26.16
CA GLY A 251 -17.35 26.51 26.75
C GLY A 251 -18.54 26.00 25.92
N TRP A 252 -18.96 24.76 26.19
CA TRP A 252 -20.10 24.10 25.52
C TRP A 252 -21.45 24.32 26.23
N GLU A 253 -21.45 25.07 27.32
CA GLU A 253 -22.65 25.41 28.10
C GLU A 253 -23.28 26.70 27.55
N GLU A 254 -24.61 26.77 27.51
CA GLU A 254 -25.36 27.97 27.08
C GLU A 254 -25.06 29.16 28.00
N LYS A 255 -24.06 29.96 27.64
CA LYS A 255 -23.79 31.27 28.26
C LYS A 255 -24.45 32.34 27.39
N GLY A 256 -25.24 33.21 28.00
CA GLY A 256 -26.14 34.16 27.33
C GLY A 256 -25.50 35.27 26.46
N GLU A 257 -24.18 35.26 26.25
CA GLU A 257 -23.46 36.22 25.39
C GLU A 257 -22.80 35.50 24.21
N ASN A 258 -22.98 36.03 22.99
CA ASN A 258 -22.45 35.44 21.76
C ASN A 258 -20.91 35.60 21.71
N MET A 259 -20.16 34.51 21.49
CA MET A 259 -18.68 34.49 21.53
C MET A 259 -18.02 35.60 20.70
N GLY A 260 -18.64 35.99 19.58
CA GLY A 260 -18.17 37.07 18.71
C GLY A 260 -17.95 38.42 19.42
N ALA A 261 -18.65 38.69 20.53
CA ALA A 261 -18.50 39.93 21.31
C ALA A 261 -17.11 40.10 21.95
N THR A 262 -16.36 39.01 22.13
CA THR A 262 -15.02 38.99 22.74
C THR A 262 -13.88 38.98 21.71
N THR A 263 -14.20 38.99 20.41
CA THR A 263 -13.21 38.88 19.34
C THR A 263 -12.68 40.25 18.89
N ARG A 264 -11.36 40.35 18.73
CA ARG A 264 -10.63 41.59 18.40
C ARG A 264 -9.53 41.29 17.36
N PRO A 265 -9.02 42.28 16.61
CA PRO A 265 -7.93 42.04 15.66
C PRO A 265 -6.58 41.84 16.35
N LEU A 266 -5.68 41.10 15.68
CA LEU A 266 -4.25 41.00 16.04
C LEU A 266 -3.40 41.84 15.10
N GLY A 267 -2.33 42.45 15.60
CA GLY A 267 -1.37 43.21 14.79
C GLY A 267 -0.12 42.37 14.48
N VAL A 268 0.50 42.63 13.32
CA VAL A 268 1.76 42.04 12.89
C VAL A 268 2.68 43.16 12.39
N GLU A 269 3.92 43.17 12.86
CA GLU A 269 4.96 44.13 12.46
C GLU A 269 6.28 43.38 12.21
N VAL A 270 6.90 43.60 11.05
CA VAL A 270 8.18 43.00 10.67
C VAL A 270 9.23 44.10 10.56
N TYR A 271 10.33 43.94 11.30
CA TYR A 271 11.41 44.90 11.42
C TYR A 271 12.73 44.32 10.93
N LYS A 272 13.45 45.11 10.15
CA LYS A 272 14.87 44.91 9.87
C LYS A 272 15.72 45.63 10.90
N LEU A 273 16.78 45.00 11.40
CA LEU A 273 17.73 45.66 12.31
C LEU A 273 18.53 46.72 11.56
N ALA A 274 18.52 47.97 12.06
CA ALA A 274 19.16 49.11 11.39
C ALA A 274 20.70 49.04 11.42
N ASN A 275 21.26 48.45 12.47
CA ASN A 275 22.70 48.31 12.66
C ASN A 275 23.15 46.86 12.39
N PRO A 276 23.85 46.59 11.27
CA PRO A 276 24.32 45.24 10.94
C PRO A 276 25.29 44.64 11.97
N LYS A 277 25.97 45.47 12.78
CA LYS A 277 26.87 45.01 13.85
C LYS A 277 26.13 44.24 14.95
N LEU A 278 24.81 44.39 15.08
CA LEU A 278 24.01 43.62 16.04
C LEU A 278 23.96 42.12 15.69
N LEU A 279 24.24 41.75 14.44
CA LEU A 279 24.32 40.37 13.97
C LEU A 279 25.77 39.85 13.88
N GLU A 280 26.74 40.62 14.38
CA GLU A 280 28.14 40.19 14.42
C GLU A 280 28.30 38.97 15.33
N GLY A 281 28.77 37.86 14.77
CA GLY A 281 28.87 36.56 15.46
C GLY A 281 27.60 35.69 15.40
N TRP A 282 26.50 36.18 14.83
CA TRP A 282 25.33 35.35 14.52
C TRP A 282 25.53 34.60 13.19
N LYS A 283 25.10 33.35 13.14
CA LYS A 283 25.03 32.55 11.92
C LYS A 283 23.69 31.82 11.88
N GLN A 284 23.06 31.83 10.71
CA GLN A 284 21.88 31.04 10.43
C GLN A 284 22.11 29.55 10.81
N PRO A 285 21.20 28.92 11.58
CA PRO A 285 21.39 27.56 12.05
C PRO A 285 21.32 26.55 10.90
N GLU A 286 22.29 25.64 10.88
CA GLU A 286 22.30 24.50 9.96
C GLU A 286 21.46 23.36 10.53
N CYS A 287 20.81 22.57 9.66
CA CYS A 287 20.18 21.32 10.09
C CYS A 287 21.25 20.41 10.72
N PRO A 288 20.95 19.66 11.79
CA PRO A 288 21.87 18.70 12.35
C PRO A 288 22.33 17.73 11.26
N LYS A 289 23.64 17.69 11.02
CA LYS A 289 24.25 16.67 10.17
C LYS A 289 24.30 15.39 10.97
N LEU A 290 23.17 14.68 11.00
CA LEU A 290 23.17 13.32 11.49
C LEU A 290 24.11 12.54 10.55
N HIS A 291 25.23 12.05 11.06
CA HIS A 291 26.08 11.15 10.30
C HIS A 291 25.17 10.08 9.69
N THR A 292 25.25 9.87 8.38
CA THR A 292 24.53 8.82 7.64
C THR A 292 24.78 7.41 8.19
N ALA A 293 25.64 7.28 9.21
CA ALA A 293 25.85 6.10 10.05
C ALA A 293 24.85 5.94 11.22
N ALA A 294 23.97 6.90 11.54
CA ALA A 294 23.09 6.83 12.73
C ALA A 294 21.64 6.38 12.44
N TYR A 295 21.27 6.22 11.16
CA TYR A 295 20.24 5.24 10.77
C TYR A 295 20.90 3.88 10.49
N GLU A 296 21.85 3.47 11.33
CA GLU A 296 22.10 2.06 11.58
C GLU A 296 20.75 1.49 12.09
N VAL A 297 19.91 0.82 11.28
CA VAL A 297 20.18 -0.53 10.78
C VAL A 297 21.40 -1.07 11.48
N VAL A 298 21.21 -1.90 12.53
CA VAL A 298 22.30 -2.68 13.12
C VAL A 298 22.83 -3.62 12.03
N ILE A 299 23.67 -3.01 11.21
CA ILE A 299 24.61 -3.53 10.26
C ILE A 299 25.87 -3.53 11.11
N ILE A 300 26.17 -4.69 11.69
CA ILE A 300 27.40 -4.96 12.42
C ILE A 300 28.59 -4.31 11.70
N ALA A 301 29.30 -3.43 12.42
CA ALA A 301 30.55 -2.81 12.00
C ALA A 301 31.60 -2.93 13.12
N GLU A 302 31.82 -4.15 13.61
CA GLU A 302 33.06 -4.53 14.31
C GLU A 302 34.08 -5.21 13.38
N TYR A 303 33.75 -5.41 12.10
CA TYR A 303 34.59 -6.24 11.20
C TYR A 303 35.53 -5.46 10.25
N THR A 304 35.60 -4.13 10.35
CA THR A 304 36.42 -3.31 9.43
C THR A 304 37.51 -2.47 10.12
N ARG A 305 37.87 -2.81 11.37
CA ARG A 305 39.03 -2.21 12.07
C ARG A 305 40.30 -3.06 12.08
N ALA A 306 40.33 -4.19 11.36
CA ALA A 306 41.52 -5.04 11.26
C ALA A 306 42.36 -4.82 9.99
N ILE A 307 41.97 -3.92 9.07
CA ILE A 307 42.75 -3.66 7.85
C ILE A 307 42.96 -2.15 7.68
N GLY A 308 43.72 -1.57 8.61
CA GLY A 308 44.41 -0.31 8.39
C GLY A 308 45.77 -0.59 7.76
N GLY A 309 46.04 -0.01 6.59
CA GLY A 309 47.30 -0.16 5.87
C GLY A 309 47.40 0.78 4.66
N ASP A 310 47.52 2.08 4.97
CA ASP A 310 48.28 3.13 4.27
C ASP A 310 48.65 2.95 2.77
N LYS A 311 48.18 3.88 1.91
CA LYS A 311 49.04 4.90 1.24
C LYS A 311 48.31 5.76 0.20
N SER A 312 48.44 7.07 0.43
CA SER A 312 48.39 8.25 -0.46
C SER A 312 48.37 8.05 -2.00
N ARG A 313 47.53 8.83 -2.71
CA ARG A 313 47.95 9.99 -3.55
C ARG A 313 46.79 10.64 -4.35
N LYS A 314 46.62 11.95 -4.06
CA LYS A 314 46.31 13.13 -4.90
C LYS A 314 45.43 13.03 -6.17
N ARG A 315 44.39 13.90 -6.15
CA ARG A 315 43.65 14.47 -7.30
C ARG A 315 44.56 15.14 -8.34
N ALA A 316 44.19 15.03 -9.62
CA ALA A 316 44.44 16.02 -10.67
C ALA A 316 43.32 15.95 -11.74
N ASP A 317 42.91 17.12 -12.22
CA ASP A 317 41.84 17.41 -13.19
C ASP A 317 42.11 16.86 -14.63
N PRO A 318 41.09 16.80 -15.51
CA PRO A 318 41.21 16.17 -16.83
C PRO A 318 41.68 17.16 -17.92
N PRO A 319 42.49 16.71 -18.91
CA PRO A 319 42.72 17.52 -20.10
C PRO A 319 41.99 17.00 -21.36
N ARG A 320 41.73 17.98 -22.23
CA ARG A 320 41.03 17.97 -23.53
C ARG A 320 41.68 17.11 -24.62
N ALA A 321 40.85 16.82 -25.63
CA ALA A 321 41.07 16.00 -26.81
C ALA A 321 41.98 16.59 -27.91
N SER A 322 42.52 15.66 -28.74
CA SER A 322 42.79 15.65 -30.21
C SER A 322 44.23 15.20 -30.55
N PRO A 323 44.58 14.79 -31.81
CA PRO A 323 44.03 13.74 -32.69
C PRO A 323 45.14 12.86 -33.38
N GLY A 324 44.77 11.77 -34.07
CA GLY A 324 45.64 10.97 -35.00
C GLY A 324 45.66 9.47 -34.68
N MET A 325 45.01 8.58 -35.45
CA MET A 325 45.49 7.94 -36.71
C MET A 325 46.70 7.04 -36.40
N GLU A 326 46.73 5.71 -36.59
CA GLU A 326 46.25 4.92 -37.72
C GLU A 326 46.39 3.40 -37.42
N GLN A 327 45.56 2.59 -38.09
CA GLN A 327 45.83 1.25 -38.63
C GLN A 327 45.95 0.04 -37.68
N ASP A 328 44.95 -0.86 -37.75
CA ASP A 328 45.20 -2.19 -38.30
C ASP A 328 43.91 -2.85 -38.85
N LEU A 329 43.99 -3.12 -40.16
CA LEU A 329 43.48 -4.29 -40.90
C LEU A 329 41.98 -4.50 -41.14
N GLU A 330 41.63 -4.11 -42.37
CA GLU A 330 40.54 -4.57 -43.23
C GLU A 330 40.39 -6.10 -43.33
N LEU A 331 39.15 -6.54 -43.55
CA LEU A 331 38.87 -7.54 -44.60
C LEU A 331 37.46 -7.33 -45.17
N GLN A 332 37.47 -6.70 -46.37
CA GLN A 332 36.57 -6.80 -47.55
C GLN A 332 35.04 -6.81 -47.34
N LYS A 333 34.26 -5.84 -47.87
CA LYS A 333 33.99 -5.47 -49.30
C LYS A 333 33.43 -6.66 -50.09
N ASP A 334 32.31 -6.64 -50.81
CA ASP A 334 31.52 -5.64 -51.55
C ASP A 334 30.03 -6.12 -51.57
N ALA A 335 28.97 -5.42 -52.00
CA ALA A 335 28.85 -4.44 -53.07
C ALA A 335 27.52 -3.64 -52.99
N THR A 336 27.64 -2.33 -53.25
CA THR A 336 26.80 -1.44 -54.09
C THR A 336 25.27 -1.37 -53.93
N VAL A 337 24.85 -0.25 -53.34
CA VAL A 337 23.98 0.82 -53.89
C VAL A 337 23.03 0.46 -55.05
N HIS A 338 21.73 0.53 -54.76
CA HIS A 338 20.73 1.12 -55.65
C HIS A 338 19.85 2.05 -54.81
N GLU A 339 20.02 3.36 -55.00
CA GLU A 339 19.00 4.35 -54.64
C GLU A 339 17.82 4.20 -55.61
N ASN A 340 16.63 3.99 -55.07
CA ASN A 340 15.37 4.36 -55.71
C ASN A 340 14.51 5.06 -54.65
N THR A 341 14.32 6.35 -54.87
CA THR A 341 13.25 7.19 -54.32
C THR A 341 11.89 6.61 -54.72
N GLU A 342 11.10 6.15 -53.75
CA GLU A 342 9.66 5.95 -53.89
C GLU A 342 9.00 5.93 -52.50
N ASP A 343 8.22 7.00 -52.25
CA ASP A 343 6.99 7.08 -51.45
C ASP A 343 6.80 6.06 -50.31
N ASP A 344 7.16 6.44 -49.07
CA ASP A 344 6.89 5.64 -47.86
C ASP A 344 5.41 5.78 -47.47
N THR A 345 4.59 5.05 -48.20
CA THR A 345 3.21 4.72 -47.84
C THR A 345 3.22 3.87 -46.57
N GLN A 346 2.89 4.51 -45.45
CA GLN A 346 2.06 3.97 -44.36
C GLN A 346 2.21 2.47 -44.07
N LYS A 347 3.28 2.09 -43.34
CA LYS A 347 3.27 0.82 -42.60
C LYS A 347 2.38 0.94 -41.37
N PRO A 348 1.41 0.03 -41.14
CA PRO A 348 0.53 0.11 -40.00
C PRO A 348 1.31 -0.29 -38.74
N HIS A 349 1.51 0.68 -37.85
CA HIS A 349 1.91 0.42 -36.48
C HIS A 349 0.77 -0.38 -35.80
N ASP A 350 1.01 -1.66 -35.50
CA ASP A 350 0.17 -2.46 -34.60
C ASP A 350 0.36 -1.92 -33.17
N VAL A 351 -0.28 -0.79 -32.87
CA VAL A 351 -0.32 -0.18 -31.54
C VAL A 351 -1.24 -1.03 -30.65
N ILE A 352 -0.66 -1.50 -29.55
CA ILE A 352 -1.27 -2.36 -28.54
C ILE A 352 -2.37 -1.59 -27.81
N TYR A 353 -3.63 -1.73 -28.25
CA TYR A 353 -4.78 -1.38 -27.42
C TYR A 353 -5.13 -2.55 -26.49
N ASN A 354 -5.06 -2.27 -25.19
CA ASN A 354 -5.61 -3.12 -24.15
C ASN A 354 -7.09 -3.39 -24.45
N VAL A 355 -7.42 -4.66 -24.69
CA VAL A 355 -8.77 -5.19 -24.93
C VAL A 355 -9.41 -4.67 -26.23
N ARG A 356 -9.34 -5.48 -27.30
CA ARG A 356 -10.24 -5.35 -28.46
C ARG A 356 -11.69 -5.34 -27.96
N PRO A 357 -12.48 -4.25 -28.12
CA PRO A 357 -13.87 -4.48 -28.47
C PRO A 357 -13.85 -5.15 -29.84
N TRP A 358 -14.79 -6.03 -30.11
CA TRP A 358 -14.93 -6.58 -31.45
C TRP A 358 -14.85 -5.46 -32.49
N ASN A 359 -13.91 -5.55 -33.44
CA ASN A 359 -13.89 -4.70 -34.64
C ASN A 359 -15.23 -4.89 -35.35
N ASN A 360 -16.19 -4.05 -35.01
CA ASN A 360 -17.43 -3.95 -35.75
C ASN A 360 -17.12 -3.05 -36.96
N PRO A 361 -17.66 -3.32 -38.15
CA PRO A 361 -17.51 -2.44 -39.33
C PRO A 361 -17.87 -0.96 -39.07
N LEU A 362 -18.53 -0.68 -37.95
CA LEU A 362 -18.91 0.64 -37.45
C LEU A 362 -17.73 1.48 -36.92
N ASP A 363 -16.64 0.89 -36.40
CA ASP A 363 -15.49 1.68 -35.93
C ASP A 363 -14.77 2.40 -37.08
N ARG A 364 -14.83 1.82 -38.28
CA ARG A 364 -14.30 2.45 -39.50
C ARG A 364 -15.21 3.57 -40.02
N LEU A 365 -16.48 3.59 -39.61
CA LEU A 365 -17.44 4.68 -39.82
C LEU A 365 -17.30 5.77 -38.74
N GLN A 366 -16.70 5.47 -37.60
CA GLN A 366 -16.60 6.35 -36.43
C GLN A 366 -15.54 7.44 -36.58
N ASN A 367 -14.45 7.16 -37.31
CA ASN A 367 -13.50 8.19 -37.76
C ASN A 367 -14.11 9.16 -38.79
N THR A 368 -15.27 8.83 -39.37
CA THR A 368 -15.95 9.63 -40.38
C THR A 368 -17.18 10.37 -39.81
N LEU A 369 -17.56 10.15 -38.55
CA LEU A 369 -18.82 10.62 -37.95
C LEU A 369 -18.68 11.39 -36.62
N SER A 370 -17.48 11.87 -36.25
CA SER A 370 -17.33 12.82 -35.13
C SER A 370 -17.93 14.18 -35.52
N THR A 371 -19.23 14.33 -35.29
CA THR A 371 -20.01 15.56 -35.54
C THR A 371 -19.85 16.62 -34.43
N LEU A 372 -18.97 16.37 -33.45
CA LEU A 372 -18.58 17.29 -32.38
C LEU A 372 -17.06 17.44 -32.47
N GLY A 373 -16.57 18.63 -32.80
CA GLY A 373 -15.19 18.88 -33.23
C GLY A 373 -14.05 18.68 -32.21
N GLU A 374 -14.24 17.95 -31.11
CA GLU A 374 -13.20 17.65 -30.11
C GLU A 374 -13.29 16.17 -29.67
N ALA A 375 -12.16 15.46 -29.65
CA ALA A 375 -12.07 14.09 -29.15
C ALA A 375 -11.97 14.07 -27.61
N ASP A 376 -12.42 12.97 -26.96
CA ASP A 376 -12.24 12.79 -25.51
C ASP A 376 -10.74 12.82 -25.16
N GLU A 377 -10.34 13.59 -24.13
CA GLU A 377 -8.96 13.62 -23.64
C GLU A 377 -8.58 12.32 -22.92
N ASP A 378 -7.29 11.95 -22.96
CA ASP A 378 -6.80 10.75 -22.26
C ASP A 378 -7.05 10.88 -20.75
N PRO A 379 -7.81 9.96 -20.13
CA PRO A 379 -8.08 9.98 -18.69
C PRO A 379 -6.83 9.72 -17.82
N GLY A 380 -5.66 9.48 -18.42
CA GLY A 380 -4.39 9.28 -17.70
C GLY A 380 -4.36 7.98 -16.90
N LEU A 381 -5.11 6.97 -17.37
CA LEU A 381 -5.27 5.68 -16.70
C LEU A 381 -4.08 4.73 -16.86
N ARG A 382 -2.99 5.13 -17.53
CA ARG A 382 -1.91 4.21 -17.91
C ARG A 382 -0.52 4.82 -17.64
N LYS A 383 -0.29 5.36 -16.44
CA LYS A 383 1.04 5.86 -16.06
C LYS A 383 1.99 4.67 -15.79
N PRO A 384 3.27 4.72 -16.21
CA PRO A 384 4.22 3.64 -15.98
C PRO A 384 4.37 3.22 -14.50
N GLY A 385 4.23 4.19 -13.58
CA GLY A 385 4.27 3.96 -12.14
C GLY A 385 3.02 3.34 -11.52
N ASP A 386 1.91 3.21 -12.27
CA ASP A 386 0.68 2.55 -11.80
C ASP A 386 0.78 1.03 -11.83
N PHE A 387 1.66 0.49 -12.66
CA PHE A 387 1.82 -0.94 -12.81
C PHE A 387 2.67 -1.50 -11.68
N LYS A 388 2.29 -2.69 -11.19
CA LYS A 388 3.04 -3.44 -10.18
C LYS A 388 4.51 -3.56 -10.58
N GLN A 389 5.40 -3.14 -9.69
CA GLN A 389 6.85 -3.21 -9.89
C GLN A 389 7.44 -4.35 -9.06
N PRO A 390 8.36 -5.16 -9.62
CA PRO A 390 9.00 -6.23 -8.87
C PRO A 390 9.94 -5.66 -7.79
N GLN A 391 9.83 -6.18 -6.57
CA GLN A 391 10.74 -5.80 -5.48
C GLN A 391 12.10 -6.50 -5.64
N ILE A 392 13.19 -5.72 -5.75
CA ILE A 392 14.56 -6.23 -5.90
C ILE A 392 15.37 -5.98 -4.63
N PHE A 393 15.64 -7.03 -3.87
CA PHE A 393 16.47 -6.98 -2.66
C PHE A 393 17.95 -7.27 -2.97
N LYS A 394 18.88 -6.51 -2.37
CA LYS A 394 20.34 -6.66 -2.52
C LYS A 394 21.07 -6.55 -1.18
N GLY A 395 22.28 -7.12 -1.12
CA GLY A 395 23.18 -6.98 0.04
C GLY A 395 22.64 -7.64 1.31
N ARG A 396 22.76 -6.93 2.44
CA ARG A 396 22.37 -7.46 3.77
C ARG A 396 20.87 -7.78 3.88
N MET A 397 20.01 -7.02 3.21
CA MET A 397 18.56 -7.26 3.19
C MET A 397 18.21 -8.61 2.54
N LEU A 398 18.97 -9.04 1.51
CA LEU A 398 18.74 -10.33 0.87
C LEU A 398 19.07 -11.51 1.80
N PHE A 399 20.19 -11.44 2.52
CA PHE A 399 20.55 -12.45 3.52
C PHE A 399 19.58 -12.45 4.70
N TRP A 400 19.06 -11.27 5.07
CA TRP A 400 18.02 -11.15 6.08
C TRP A 400 16.72 -11.83 5.65
N LEU A 401 16.25 -11.59 4.43
CA LEU A 401 15.10 -12.30 3.86
C LEU A 401 15.35 -13.81 3.77
N ALA A 402 16.58 -14.24 3.47
CA ALA A 402 16.93 -15.65 3.41
C ALA A 402 16.94 -16.31 4.80
N TYR A 403 17.31 -15.56 5.84
CA TYR A 403 17.18 -16.04 7.21
C TYR A 403 15.71 -16.18 7.62
N GLN A 404 14.88 -15.17 7.31
CA GLN A 404 13.46 -15.18 7.64
C GLN A 404 12.68 -16.24 6.87
N SER A 405 13.01 -16.49 5.60
CA SER A 405 12.36 -17.52 4.78
C SER A 405 12.50 -18.92 5.38
N ILE A 406 13.57 -19.19 6.15
CA ILE A 406 13.74 -20.49 6.80
C ILE A 406 12.62 -20.77 7.80
N GLY A 407 12.24 -19.77 8.59
CA GLY A 407 11.19 -19.90 9.61
C GLY A 407 9.79 -20.05 9.06
N VAL A 408 9.53 -19.47 7.88
CA VAL A 408 8.18 -19.36 7.34
C VAL A 408 7.90 -20.43 6.30
N ILE A 409 8.84 -20.67 5.38
CA ILE A 409 8.56 -21.52 4.22
C ILE A 409 8.86 -23.00 4.50
N TYR A 410 9.95 -23.29 5.22
CA TYR A 410 10.42 -24.67 5.37
C TYR A 410 9.85 -25.41 6.57
N GLY A 411 8.84 -24.87 7.24
CA GLY A 411 8.21 -25.54 8.36
C GLY A 411 7.60 -26.88 7.94
N ASP A 412 6.80 -26.91 6.87
CA ASP A 412 6.12 -28.12 6.41
C ASP A 412 7.12 -29.21 5.97
N ILE A 413 7.89 -28.94 4.91
CA ILE A 413 8.94 -29.84 4.40
C ILE A 413 10.01 -30.20 5.45
N GLY A 414 10.25 -29.30 6.42
CA GLY A 414 11.18 -29.48 7.52
C GLY A 414 10.71 -30.48 8.57
N THR A 415 9.39 -30.67 8.71
CA THR A 415 8.79 -31.62 9.66
C THR A 415 8.56 -33.02 9.09
N SER A 416 8.62 -33.18 7.76
CA SER A 416 8.49 -34.47 7.08
C SER A 416 9.32 -35.62 7.64
N PRO A 417 10.59 -35.43 8.09
CA PRO A 417 11.38 -36.53 8.68
C PRO A 417 10.73 -37.23 9.88
N LEU A 418 9.70 -36.64 10.51
CA LEU A 418 8.93 -37.29 11.56
C LEU A 418 8.16 -38.52 11.05
N TYR A 419 7.69 -38.52 9.80
CA TYR A 419 6.69 -39.49 9.33
C TYR A 419 6.95 -40.12 7.95
N VAL A 420 7.96 -39.72 7.18
CA VAL A 420 8.20 -40.32 5.84
C VAL A 420 8.43 -41.83 5.93
N TYR A 421 9.38 -42.30 6.75
CA TYR A 421 9.68 -43.74 6.83
C TYR A 421 8.52 -44.57 7.37
N SER A 422 7.79 -44.07 8.38
CA SER A 422 6.62 -44.75 8.96
C SER A 422 5.42 -44.77 8.00
N SER A 423 5.37 -43.85 7.04
CA SER A 423 4.35 -43.80 5.99
C SER A 423 4.72 -44.60 4.74
N THR A 424 6.02 -44.84 4.51
CA THR A 424 6.52 -45.64 3.37
C THR A 424 6.53 -47.13 3.68
N PHE A 425 6.95 -47.52 4.88
CA PHE A 425 7.05 -48.92 5.27
C PHE A 425 5.88 -49.32 6.17
N SER A 426 5.24 -50.46 5.88
CA SER A 426 4.22 -51.04 6.76
C SER A 426 4.81 -52.00 7.81
N ASN A 427 5.96 -52.61 7.51
CA ASN A 427 6.69 -53.55 8.35
C ASN A 427 8.18 -53.17 8.39
N ALA A 428 8.94 -53.75 9.32
CA ALA A 428 10.38 -53.53 9.44
C ALA A 428 11.12 -53.79 8.10
N PRO A 429 11.85 -52.79 7.54
CA PRO A 429 12.45 -52.91 6.23
C PRO A 429 13.76 -53.71 6.24
N SER A 430 14.07 -54.39 5.14
CA SER A 430 15.41 -54.91 4.91
C SER A 430 16.39 -53.76 4.64
N ARG A 431 17.68 -53.94 4.94
CA ARG A 431 18.70 -52.92 4.66
C ARG A 431 18.73 -52.53 3.18
N GLN A 432 18.53 -53.47 2.27
CA GLN A 432 18.53 -53.22 0.83
C GLN A 432 17.32 -52.35 0.41
N ASP A 433 16.14 -52.63 0.98
CA ASP A 433 14.93 -51.86 0.70
C ASP A 433 15.00 -50.45 1.31
N LEU A 434 15.59 -50.34 2.50
CA LEU A 434 15.85 -49.07 3.16
C LEU A 434 16.77 -48.17 2.31
N ILE A 435 17.83 -48.72 1.74
CA ILE A 435 18.77 -47.99 0.86
C ILE A 435 18.07 -47.58 -0.45
N GLY A 436 17.25 -48.46 -1.03
CA GLY A 436 16.46 -48.14 -2.21
C GLY A 436 15.49 -46.97 -1.98
N VAL A 437 14.74 -47.02 -0.88
CA VAL A 437 13.83 -45.93 -0.47
C VAL A 437 14.59 -44.65 -0.13
N LEU A 438 15.73 -44.74 0.57
CA LEU A 438 16.59 -43.58 0.84
C LEU A 438 17.06 -42.93 -0.47
N SER A 439 17.49 -43.73 -1.45
CA SER A 439 17.87 -43.23 -2.78
C SER A 439 16.70 -42.49 -3.46
N ILE A 440 15.47 -43.02 -3.37
CA ILE A 440 14.27 -42.34 -3.87
C ILE A 440 14.09 -40.98 -3.17
N ILE A 441 14.21 -40.92 -1.84
CA ILE A 441 14.05 -39.68 -1.06
C ILE A 441 15.09 -38.64 -1.48
N ILE A 442 16.38 -39.01 -1.53
CA ILE A 442 17.48 -38.12 -1.91
C ILE A 442 17.24 -37.51 -3.30
N TRP A 443 16.97 -38.36 -4.28
CA TRP A 443 16.76 -37.92 -5.66
C TRP A 443 15.45 -37.17 -5.85
N SER A 444 14.45 -37.39 -4.99
CA SER A 444 13.22 -36.60 -4.98
C SER A 444 13.45 -35.19 -4.43
N LEU A 445 14.17 -35.05 -3.32
CA LEU A 445 14.57 -33.72 -2.80
C LEU A 445 15.43 -32.95 -3.81
N PHE A 446 16.30 -33.64 -4.54
CA PHE A 446 17.11 -33.03 -5.57
C PHE A 446 16.29 -32.66 -6.81
N MET A 447 15.60 -33.62 -7.45
CA MET A 447 14.90 -33.38 -8.70
C MET A 447 13.62 -32.56 -8.53
N MET A 448 12.78 -32.89 -7.55
CA MET A 448 11.50 -32.23 -7.35
C MET A 448 11.68 -30.86 -6.69
N VAL A 449 12.39 -30.79 -5.57
CA VAL A 449 12.51 -29.51 -4.85
C VAL A 449 13.58 -28.62 -5.47
N THR A 450 14.79 -29.14 -5.64
CA THR A 450 15.94 -28.30 -6.01
C THR A 450 15.93 -27.94 -7.50
N VAL A 451 15.86 -28.93 -8.39
CA VAL A 451 15.90 -28.69 -9.83
C VAL A 451 14.58 -28.10 -10.32
N LYS A 452 13.45 -28.79 -10.11
CA LYS A 452 12.15 -28.35 -10.58
C LYS A 452 11.69 -27.06 -9.89
N TYR A 453 11.56 -27.04 -8.56
CA TYR A 453 11.02 -25.85 -7.90
C TYR A 453 12.02 -24.69 -7.83
N VAL A 454 13.14 -24.87 -7.12
CA VAL A 454 14.07 -23.79 -6.76
C VAL A 454 14.77 -23.16 -7.97
N PHE A 455 15.13 -23.95 -8.98
CA PHE A 455 15.82 -23.43 -10.17
C PHE A 455 14.92 -23.07 -11.35
N VAL A 456 13.80 -23.79 -11.56
CA VAL A 456 12.92 -23.59 -12.72
C VAL A 456 11.64 -22.85 -12.35
N ILE A 457 10.77 -23.43 -11.52
CA ILE A 457 9.43 -22.88 -11.22
C ILE A 457 9.51 -21.52 -10.56
N LEU A 458 10.45 -21.27 -9.63
CA LEU A 458 10.56 -19.95 -8.98
C LEU A 458 10.91 -18.81 -9.95
N ARG A 459 11.28 -19.09 -11.21
CA ARG A 459 11.47 -18.08 -12.26
C ARG A 459 10.17 -17.65 -12.95
N ALA A 460 9.07 -18.36 -12.71
CA ALA A 460 7.76 -18.09 -13.29
C ALA A 460 6.94 -17.16 -12.37
N ASP A 461 7.57 -16.10 -11.86
CA ASP A 461 6.93 -15.11 -11.02
C ASP A 461 6.21 -14.02 -11.85
N ASN A 462 5.10 -13.48 -11.34
CA ASN A 462 4.34 -12.39 -11.96
C ASN A 462 4.61 -11.08 -11.21
N ASP A 463 5.63 -10.34 -11.67
CA ASP A 463 6.11 -9.10 -11.03
C ASP A 463 6.35 -9.29 -9.51
N GLY A 464 7.00 -10.41 -9.12
CA GLY A 464 7.34 -10.74 -7.72
C GLY A 464 6.41 -11.73 -7.04
N GLU A 465 5.20 -12.01 -7.56
CA GLU A 465 4.27 -12.98 -6.96
C GLU A 465 4.42 -14.40 -7.53
N GLY A 466 4.31 -15.42 -6.68
CA GLY A 466 4.41 -16.83 -7.08
C GLY A 466 3.13 -17.63 -6.86
N GLY A 467 3.15 -18.91 -7.21
CA GLY A 467 2.00 -19.82 -7.13
C GLY A 467 1.27 -20.03 -8.45
N THR A 468 0.55 -21.15 -8.58
CA THR A 468 -0.09 -21.57 -9.84
C THR A 468 -1.07 -20.53 -10.39
N PHE A 469 -1.81 -19.83 -9.52
CA PHE A 469 -2.70 -18.74 -9.91
C PHE A 469 -1.94 -17.51 -10.42
N SER A 470 -0.81 -17.18 -9.80
CA SER A 470 0.09 -16.13 -10.28
C SER A 470 0.62 -16.47 -11.67
N THR A 471 1.02 -17.73 -11.93
CA THR A 471 1.41 -18.21 -13.27
C THR A 471 0.27 -18.10 -14.27
N TYR A 472 -0.97 -18.41 -13.87
CA TYR A 472 -2.15 -18.23 -14.73
C TYR A 472 -2.32 -16.75 -15.13
N SER A 473 -2.18 -15.85 -14.16
CA SER A 473 -2.24 -14.40 -14.38
C SER A 473 -1.13 -13.93 -15.30
N LEU A 474 0.11 -14.40 -15.09
CA LEU A 474 1.26 -14.14 -15.96
C LEU A 474 0.97 -14.58 -17.40
N LEU A 475 0.51 -15.81 -17.60
CA LEU A 475 0.13 -16.33 -18.93
C LEU A 475 -0.97 -15.48 -19.58
N SER A 476 -1.94 -14.98 -18.81
CA SER A 476 -2.99 -14.10 -19.33
C SER A 476 -2.46 -12.74 -19.80
N ARG A 477 -1.32 -12.26 -19.30
CA ARG A 477 -0.67 -11.00 -19.75
C ARG A 477 0.03 -11.14 -21.09
N TYR A 478 0.52 -12.34 -21.36
CA TYR A 478 1.20 -12.68 -22.60
C TYR A 478 0.28 -13.31 -23.64
N MET A 479 -0.88 -13.86 -23.26
CA MET A 479 -1.84 -14.53 -24.15
C MET A 479 -3.28 -14.09 -23.91
N ASN A 480 -4.10 -14.07 -24.97
CA ASN A 480 -5.53 -13.74 -24.84
C ASN A 480 -6.38 -14.95 -24.43
N ILE A 481 -6.29 -15.36 -23.16
CA ILE A 481 -6.95 -16.57 -22.63
C ILE A 481 -8.02 -16.30 -21.55
N THR A 482 -8.21 -15.04 -21.14
CA THR A 482 -9.06 -14.68 -20.01
C THR A 482 -9.83 -13.39 -20.29
N HIS A 483 -11.12 -13.37 -19.96
CA HIS A 483 -11.90 -12.14 -19.88
C HIS A 483 -11.65 -11.45 -18.53
N ARG A 484 -11.18 -10.20 -18.54
CA ARG A 484 -10.79 -9.47 -17.32
C ARG A 484 -11.94 -8.61 -16.79
N ASP A 485 -11.91 -8.34 -15.48
CA ASP A 485 -12.73 -7.26 -14.93
C ASP A 485 -12.28 -5.96 -15.59
N PRO A 486 -13.19 -5.18 -16.15
CA PRO A 486 -12.83 -3.92 -16.77
C PRO A 486 -12.28 -2.86 -15.82
N ARG A 487 -12.55 -2.99 -14.51
CA ARG A 487 -11.91 -2.17 -13.47
C ARG A 487 -10.42 -2.45 -13.33
N GLU A 488 -10.04 -3.70 -13.56
CA GLU A 488 -8.67 -4.19 -13.40
C GLU A 488 -7.90 -4.22 -14.73
N ALA A 489 -8.61 -4.11 -15.86
CA ALA A 489 -8.01 -4.16 -17.19
C ALA A 489 -6.98 -3.04 -17.42
N SER A 490 -7.19 -1.86 -16.82
CA SER A 490 -6.26 -0.73 -16.87
C SER A 490 -5.09 -0.86 -15.88
N LEU A 491 -5.21 -1.70 -14.85
CA LEU A 491 -4.17 -1.95 -13.84
C LEU A 491 -3.11 -2.95 -14.32
N VAL A 492 -3.47 -3.80 -15.30
CA VAL A 492 -2.58 -4.86 -15.79
C VAL A 492 -1.95 -4.48 -17.12
N GLN A 493 -0.64 -4.26 -17.12
CA GLN A 493 0.12 -4.07 -18.35
C GLN A 493 0.15 -5.37 -19.17
N MET A 494 -0.36 -5.32 -20.40
CA MET A 494 -0.17 -6.40 -21.37
C MET A 494 1.25 -6.36 -21.91
N LYS A 495 1.97 -7.48 -21.82
CA LYS A 495 3.37 -7.61 -22.25
C LYS A 495 3.50 -8.55 -23.46
N ARG A 496 2.44 -8.66 -24.27
CA ARG A 496 2.38 -9.55 -25.45
C ARG A 496 3.50 -9.20 -26.43
N TYR A 497 4.41 -10.15 -26.65
CA TYR A 497 5.41 -10.08 -27.71
C TYR A 497 4.75 -10.05 -29.10
N GLY A 498 5.42 -9.35 -30.03
CA GLY A 498 5.02 -9.28 -31.42
C GLY A 498 5.05 -10.65 -32.09
N THR A 499 4.28 -10.84 -33.16
CA THR A 499 4.22 -12.12 -33.87
C THR A 499 5.62 -12.55 -34.36
N ASP A 500 6.43 -11.61 -34.80
CA ASP A 500 7.76 -11.89 -35.35
C ASP A 500 8.83 -12.22 -34.29
N GLU A 501 8.53 -11.97 -33.01
CA GLU A 501 9.44 -12.23 -31.89
C GLU A 501 9.33 -13.66 -31.31
N LEU A 502 8.32 -14.43 -31.73
CA LEU A 502 8.14 -15.84 -31.34
C LEU A 502 8.54 -16.79 -32.47
N GLU A 503 9.10 -17.94 -32.12
CA GLU A 503 9.32 -19.02 -33.08
C GLU A 503 8.01 -19.49 -33.75
N LYS A 504 8.08 -19.93 -35.02
CA LYS A 504 6.93 -20.43 -35.81
C LYS A 504 6.09 -21.45 -35.04
N THR A 505 6.75 -22.38 -34.36
CA THR A 505 6.15 -23.48 -33.61
C THR A 505 5.39 -22.95 -32.38
N SER A 506 6.03 -22.07 -31.60
CA SER A 506 5.39 -21.38 -30.46
C SER A 506 4.18 -20.56 -30.90
N ARG A 507 4.24 -19.90 -32.06
CA ARG A 507 3.08 -19.18 -32.62
C ARG A 507 1.91 -20.11 -32.90
N HIS A 508 2.14 -21.29 -33.47
CA HIS A 508 1.06 -22.24 -33.75
C HIS A 508 0.40 -22.72 -32.46
N VAL A 509 1.20 -23.09 -31.45
CA VAL A 509 0.69 -23.52 -30.14
C VAL A 509 -0.12 -22.40 -29.49
N ARG A 510 0.40 -21.17 -29.50
CA ARG A 510 -0.30 -19.99 -28.99
C ARG A 510 -1.63 -19.76 -29.70
N HIS A 511 -1.64 -19.81 -31.03
CA HIS A 511 -2.86 -19.61 -31.81
C HIS A 511 -3.91 -20.70 -31.52
N ARG A 512 -3.49 -21.96 -31.34
CA ARG A 512 -4.38 -23.06 -30.92
C ARG A 512 -4.98 -22.85 -29.54
N LEU A 513 -4.18 -22.37 -28.58
CA LEU A 513 -4.66 -22.03 -27.23
C LEU A 513 -5.61 -20.81 -27.23
N GLU A 514 -5.29 -19.77 -27.99
CA GLU A 514 -6.11 -18.55 -28.10
C GLU A 514 -7.41 -18.78 -28.92
N SER A 515 -7.44 -19.74 -29.84
CA SER A 515 -8.64 -20.08 -30.64
C SER A 515 -9.55 -21.11 -29.96
N SER A 516 -9.01 -22.00 -29.14
CA SER A 516 -9.78 -23.08 -28.50
C SER A 516 -10.41 -22.64 -27.18
N LYS A 517 -11.74 -22.51 -27.17
CA LYS A 517 -12.53 -22.29 -25.94
C LYS A 517 -12.35 -23.41 -24.92
N LEU A 518 -12.13 -24.64 -25.37
CA LEU A 518 -11.89 -25.77 -24.48
C LEU A 518 -10.55 -25.61 -23.75
N ALA A 519 -9.48 -25.26 -24.47
CA ALA A 519 -8.15 -25.08 -23.86
C ALA A 519 -8.14 -23.93 -22.85
N GLN A 520 -8.78 -22.80 -23.17
CA GLN A 520 -8.93 -21.68 -22.23
C GLN A 520 -9.70 -22.07 -20.97
N ARG A 521 -10.79 -22.83 -21.12
CA ARG A 521 -11.56 -23.36 -19.98
C ARG A 521 -10.73 -24.32 -19.14
N LEU A 522 -9.96 -25.21 -19.76
CA LEU A 522 -9.08 -26.14 -19.04
C LEU A 522 -8.01 -25.40 -18.24
N LEU A 523 -7.32 -24.42 -18.84
CA LEU A 523 -6.32 -23.59 -18.12
C LEU A 523 -6.94 -22.85 -16.95
N LYS A 524 -8.13 -22.27 -17.13
CA LYS A 524 -8.87 -21.61 -16.06
C LYS A 524 -9.26 -22.57 -14.94
N VAL A 525 -9.77 -23.75 -15.29
CA VAL A 525 -10.15 -24.78 -14.31
C VAL A 525 -8.94 -25.30 -13.55
N MET A 526 -7.81 -25.53 -14.22
CA MET A 526 -6.55 -25.92 -13.57
C MET A 526 -6.09 -24.85 -12.57
N GLY A 527 -6.10 -23.57 -12.95
CA GLY A 527 -5.74 -22.48 -12.03
C GLY A 527 -6.64 -22.41 -10.79
N VAL A 528 -7.96 -22.60 -10.95
CA VAL A 528 -8.90 -22.63 -9.82
C VAL A 528 -8.70 -23.88 -8.96
N LEU A 529 -8.57 -25.05 -9.56
CA LEU A 529 -8.34 -26.31 -8.85
C LEU A 529 -7.03 -26.29 -8.06
N ALA A 530 -5.96 -25.72 -8.64
CA ALA A 530 -4.69 -25.59 -7.94
C ALA A 530 -4.84 -24.79 -6.64
N VAL A 531 -5.52 -23.63 -6.70
CA VAL A 531 -5.78 -22.81 -5.50
C VAL A 531 -6.62 -23.58 -4.48
N THR A 532 -7.71 -24.21 -4.90
CA THR A 532 -8.59 -24.90 -3.94
C THR A 532 -7.99 -26.18 -3.37
N MET A 533 -7.06 -26.82 -4.10
CA MET A 533 -6.29 -27.95 -3.61
C MET A 533 -5.25 -27.52 -2.58
N VAL A 534 -4.53 -26.41 -2.79
CA VAL A 534 -3.63 -25.84 -1.77
C VAL A 534 -4.41 -25.44 -0.52
N LEU A 535 -5.61 -24.85 -0.68
CA LEU A 535 -6.49 -24.51 0.45
C LEU A 535 -6.98 -25.75 1.22
N ALA A 536 -7.31 -26.83 0.51
CA ALA A 536 -7.72 -28.09 1.13
C ALA A 536 -6.55 -28.77 1.87
N ASP A 537 -5.34 -28.69 1.31
CA ASP A 537 -4.13 -29.21 1.93
C ASP A 537 -3.74 -28.42 3.19
N GLY A 538 -3.89 -27.10 3.15
CA GLY A 538 -3.70 -26.22 4.30
C GLY A 538 -4.57 -26.52 5.51
N LEU A 539 -5.66 -27.29 5.33
CA LEU A 539 -6.45 -27.81 6.44
C LEU A 539 -5.79 -29.01 7.13
N LEU A 540 -5.09 -29.86 6.35
CA LEU A 540 -4.47 -31.10 6.81
C LEU A 540 -3.09 -30.88 7.43
N THR A 541 -2.27 -29.99 6.89
CA THR A 541 -0.88 -29.80 7.34
C THR A 541 -0.79 -29.52 8.85
N PRO A 542 -1.58 -28.61 9.44
CA PRO A 542 -1.52 -28.39 10.88
C PRO A 542 -1.91 -29.62 11.70
N ALA A 543 -2.89 -30.40 11.23
CA ALA A 543 -3.29 -31.64 11.89
C ALA A 543 -2.17 -32.69 11.82
N GLN A 544 -1.55 -32.87 10.66
CA GLN A 544 -0.51 -33.87 10.45
C GLN A 544 0.78 -33.53 11.21
N SER A 545 1.26 -32.29 11.11
CA SER A 545 2.51 -31.87 11.77
C SER A 545 2.38 -31.94 13.30
N VAL A 546 1.30 -31.39 13.87
CA VAL A 546 1.11 -31.38 15.35
C VAL A 546 0.86 -32.78 15.87
N LEU A 547 0.01 -33.58 15.21
CA LEU A 547 -0.23 -34.97 15.63
C LEU A 547 1.07 -35.80 15.56
N GLY A 548 1.87 -35.63 14.52
CA GLY A 548 3.16 -36.31 14.36
C GLY A 548 4.18 -35.96 15.45
N ALA A 549 4.24 -34.69 15.86
CA ALA A 549 5.10 -34.28 16.96
C ALA A 549 4.63 -34.82 18.33
N VAL A 550 3.32 -34.77 18.60
CA VAL A 550 2.75 -35.20 19.89
C VAL A 550 2.78 -36.73 20.05
N GLN A 551 2.70 -37.51 18.96
CA GLN A 551 2.86 -38.96 19.02
C GLN A 551 4.22 -39.40 19.57
N GLY A 552 5.26 -38.54 19.50
CA GLY A 552 6.55 -38.79 20.16
C GLY A 552 6.47 -39.02 21.66
N ILE A 553 5.40 -38.56 22.32
CA ILE A 553 5.13 -38.83 23.73
C ILE A 553 5.03 -40.34 24.01
N GLN A 554 4.53 -41.14 23.05
CA GLN A 554 4.42 -42.60 23.20
C GLN A 554 5.77 -43.30 23.28
N VAL A 555 6.81 -42.69 22.69
CA VAL A 555 8.19 -43.23 22.77
C VAL A 555 8.76 -43.06 24.18
N VAL A 556 8.34 -42.00 24.88
CA VAL A 556 8.76 -41.71 26.26
C VAL A 556 7.89 -42.44 27.28
N SER A 557 6.59 -42.53 27.04
CA SER A 557 5.62 -43.18 27.92
C SER A 557 4.62 -44.01 27.09
N PRO A 558 4.87 -45.33 26.96
CA PRO A 558 4.07 -46.22 26.12
C PRO A 558 2.62 -46.41 26.61
N ASP A 559 2.34 -46.20 27.90
CA ASP A 559 1.04 -46.45 28.53
C ASP A 559 0.00 -45.35 28.27
N ILE A 560 0.37 -44.26 27.58
CA ILE A 560 -0.54 -43.14 27.32
C ILE A 560 -1.61 -43.52 26.29
N SER A 561 -2.87 -43.24 26.64
CA SER A 561 -4.02 -43.51 25.78
C SER A 561 -3.97 -42.67 24.49
N LYS A 562 -4.42 -43.25 23.37
CA LYS A 562 -4.57 -42.51 22.09
C LYS A 562 -5.48 -41.28 22.24
N GLY A 563 -6.51 -41.36 23.08
CA GLY A 563 -7.42 -40.24 23.35
C GLY A 563 -6.72 -39.05 24.00
N THR A 564 -5.75 -39.31 24.89
CA THR A 564 -4.93 -38.26 25.51
C THR A 564 -4.07 -37.53 24.48
N ILE A 565 -3.46 -38.27 23.54
CA ILE A 565 -2.63 -37.69 22.46
C ILE A 565 -3.48 -36.75 21.59
N ILE A 566 -4.65 -37.23 21.15
CA ILE A 566 -5.58 -36.43 20.34
C ILE A 566 -6.05 -35.19 21.13
N GLY A 567 -6.35 -35.34 22.42
CA GLY A 567 -6.73 -34.23 23.29
C GLY A 567 -5.65 -33.14 23.40
N VAL A 568 -4.39 -33.55 23.58
CA VAL A 568 -3.24 -32.63 23.61
C VAL A 568 -3.04 -31.96 22.25
N THR A 569 -3.11 -32.72 21.15
CA THR A 569 -3.05 -32.17 19.79
C THR A 569 -4.12 -31.12 19.56
N ASN A 570 -5.37 -31.41 19.90
CA ASN A 570 -6.48 -30.47 19.77
C ASN A 570 -6.31 -29.21 20.63
N ALA A 571 -5.79 -29.35 21.87
CA ALA A 571 -5.50 -28.21 22.73
C ALA A 571 -4.41 -27.30 22.13
N ILE A 572 -3.33 -27.88 21.59
CA ILE A 572 -2.27 -27.13 20.90
C ILE A 572 -2.84 -26.40 19.69
N LEU A 573 -3.68 -27.07 18.88
CA LEU A 573 -4.33 -26.46 17.72
C LEU A 573 -5.22 -25.27 18.13
N VAL A 574 -6.05 -25.41 19.17
CA VAL A 574 -6.89 -24.31 19.66
C VAL A 574 -6.03 -23.10 20.07
N VAL A 575 -4.99 -23.32 20.87
CA VAL A 575 -4.07 -22.24 21.29
C VAL A 575 -3.41 -21.59 20.08
N LEU A 576 -2.95 -22.39 19.12
CA LEU A 576 -2.33 -21.92 17.89
C LEU A 576 -3.26 -20.98 17.11
N PHE A 577 -4.52 -21.38 16.89
CA PHE A 577 -5.51 -20.60 16.14
C PHE A 577 -6.02 -19.36 16.91
N LEU A 578 -6.04 -19.41 18.25
CA LEU A 578 -6.38 -18.26 19.10
C LEU A 578 -5.29 -17.20 19.17
N LEU A 579 -4.02 -17.57 18.98
CA LEU A 579 -2.88 -16.64 18.97
C LEU A 579 -2.70 -15.93 17.62
N GLN A 580 -3.32 -16.40 16.53
CA GLN A 580 -3.19 -15.80 15.19
C GLN A 580 -3.59 -14.32 15.06
N PRO A 581 -4.63 -13.79 15.75
CA PRO A 581 -4.99 -12.37 15.67
C PRO A 581 -3.89 -11.40 16.12
N LEU A 582 -2.86 -11.88 16.84
CA LEU A 582 -1.76 -11.04 17.36
C LEU A 582 -0.74 -10.63 16.27
N GLY A 583 -0.89 -11.12 15.03
CA GLY A 583 -0.21 -10.61 13.84
C GLY A 583 1.11 -11.28 13.47
N ILE A 584 1.28 -11.60 12.18
CA ILE A 584 2.45 -12.29 11.59
C ILE A 584 3.77 -11.50 11.79
N THR A 585 3.67 -10.17 11.84
CA THR A 585 4.83 -9.26 11.89
C THR A 585 5.63 -9.38 13.19
N LYS A 586 5.02 -9.81 14.30
CA LYS A 586 5.73 -10.09 15.57
C LYS A 586 6.12 -11.56 15.72
N LEU A 587 5.39 -12.48 15.11
CA LEU A 587 5.57 -13.92 15.24
C LEU A 587 6.69 -14.48 14.33
N THR A 588 6.88 -13.93 13.13
CA THR A 588 7.94 -14.39 12.19
C THR A 588 9.36 -14.24 12.75
N PHE A 589 9.60 -13.25 13.61
CA PHE A 589 10.87 -13.10 14.33
C PHE A 589 11.15 -14.27 15.29
N ALA A 590 10.12 -14.81 15.95
CA ALA A 590 10.25 -15.93 16.86
C ALA A 590 10.34 -17.29 16.13
N PHE A 591 9.80 -17.37 14.92
CA PHE A 591 9.67 -18.63 14.17
C PHE A 591 10.96 -19.07 13.46
N ALA A 592 11.72 -18.15 12.87
CA ALA A 592 12.97 -18.48 12.20
C ALA A 592 13.99 -19.20 13.11
N PRO A 593 14.26 -18.75 14.35
CA PRO A 593 15.11 -19.49 15.28
C PRO A 593 14.63 -20.92 15.55
N ILE A 594 13.32 -21.13 15.73
CA ILE A 594 12.75 -22.44 16.05
C ILE A 594 13.03 -23.45 14.93
N VAL A 595 12.73 -23.08 13.67
CA VAL A 595 12.94 -23.97 12.52
C VAL A 595 14.42 -24.18 12.25
N ILE A 596 15.24 -23.14 12.40
CA ILE A 596 16.70 -23.26 12.25
C ILE A 596 17.27 -24.26 13.27
N ILE A 597 16.88 -24.12 14.54
CA ILE A 597 17.30 -25.03 15.60
C ILE A 597 16.80 -26.45 15.31
N TRP A 598 15.54 -26.62 14.92
CA TRP A 598 14.97 -27.91 14.56
C TRP A 598 15.74 -28.62 13.43
N LEU A 599 15.99 -27.92 12.32
CA LEU A 599 16.73 -28.48 11.19
C LEU A 599 18.19 -28.79 11.56
N GLY A 600 18.83 -27.91 12.34
CA GLY A 600 20.18 -28.14 12.86
C GLY A 600 20.23 -29.35 13.78
N PHE A 601 19.21 -29.55 14.62
CA PHE A 601 19.09 -30.68 15.52
C PHE A 601 18.95 -32.00 14.75
N ASN A 602 18.13 -32.02 13.70
CA ASN A 602 18.04 -33.15 12.77
C ASN A 602 19.37 -33.46 12.08
N ALA A 603 20.09 -32.44 11.63
CA ALA A 603 21.40 -32.60 11.00
C ALA A 603 22.42 -33.22 11.97
N VAL A 604 22.46 -32.73 13.23
CA VAL A 604 23.35 -33.26 14.27
C VAL A 604 23.00 -34.72 14.60
N PHE A 605 21.72 -35.05 14.73
CA PHE A 605 21.27 -36.44 14.94
C PHE A 605 21.71 -37.33 13.78
N GLY A 606 21.59 -36.80 12.55
CA GLY A 606 21.99 -37.55 11.38
C GLY A 606 23.49 -37.83 11.31
N ILE A 607 24.32 -36.83 11.63
CA ILE A 607 25.78 -36.98 11.72
C ILE A 607 26.15 -38.00 12.80
N TYR A 608 25.52 -37.92 13.99
CA TYR A 608 25.77 -38.86 15.07
C TYR A 608 25.44 -40.30 14.66
N ASN A 609 24.27 -40.51 14.04
CA ASN A 609 23.85 -41.85 13.64
C ASN A 609 24.71 -42.43 12.52
N LEU A 610 25.14 -41.58 11.58
CA LEU A 610 26.08 -41.98 10.53
C LEU A 610 27.44 -42.40 11.09
N ALA A 611 27.96 -41.65 12.08
CA ALA A 611 29.24 -41.97 12.70
C ALA A 611 29.19 -43.25 13.55
N LYS A 612 28.03 -43.54 14.18
CA LYS A 612 27.89 -44.62 15.16
C LYS A 612 27.37 -45.96 14.60
N TYR A 613 26.44 -45.93 13.64
CA TYR A 613 25.69 -47.13 13.23
C TYR A 613 26.11 -47.65 11.85
N ASP A 614 25.80 -46.94 10.76
CA ASP A 614 26.08 -47.42 9.40
C ASP A 614 26.37 -46.27 8.43
N ALA A 615 27.65 -45.99 8.19
CA ALA A 615 28.08 -45.06 7.14
C ALA A 615 27.91 -45.63 5.72
N GLY A 616 27.70 -46.94 5.57
CA GLY A 616 27.52 -47.59 4.28
C GLY A 616 26.23 -47.19 3.56
N VAL A 617 25.31 -46.47 4.21
CA VAL A 617 24.09 -45.93 3.58
C VAL A 617 24.38 -44.83 2.55
N PHE A 618 25.59 -44.24 2.52
CA PHE A 618 26.00 -43.27 1.50
C PHE A 618 25.92 -43.80 0.06
N ILE A 619 25.89 -45.13 -0.13
CA ILE A 619 25.69 -45.72 -1.46
C ILE A 619 24.33 -45.30 -2.07
N ALA A 620 23.36 -44.90 -1.25
CA ALA A 620 22.06 -44.39 -1.71
C ALA A 620 22.12 -43.10 -2.53
N PHE A 621 23.27 -42.40 -2.61
CA PHE A 621 23.45 -41.30 -3.56
C PHE A 621 23.49 -41.79 -5.02
N ASN A 622 23.83 -43.06 -5.27
CA ASN A 622 23.72 -43.65 -6.60
C ASN A 622 22.24 -43.93 -6.92
N PRO A 623 21.64 -43.27 -7.94
CA PRO A 623 20.24 -43.45 -8.31
C PRO A 623 19.91 -44.88 -8.76
N GLU A 624 20.91 -45.68 -9.12
CA GLU A 624 20.75 -47.09 -9.47
C GLU A 624 19.98 -47.88 -8.40
N TYR A 625 20.22 -47.61 -7.11
CA TYR A 625 19.52 -48.30 -6.02
C TYR A 625 18.02 -47.98 -5.98
N ALA A 626 17.61 -46.77 -6.38
CA ALA A 626 16.19 -46.44 -6.52
C ALA A 626 15.55 -47.23 -7.68
N PHE A 627 16.22 -47.30 -8.83
CA PHE A 627 15.72 -48.06 -9.98
C PHE A 627 15.70 -49.56 -9.70
N GLU A 628 16.73 -50.11 -9.07
CA GLU A 628 16.81 -51.51 -8.68
C GLU A 628 15.70 -51.87 -7.69
N PHE A 629 15.45 -51.01 -6.69
CA PHE A 629 14.35 -51.18 -5.75
C PHE A 629 12.99 -51.21 -6.44
N LEU A 630 12.71 -50.25 -7.33
CA LEU A 630 11.46 -50.21 -8.08
C LEU A 630 11.31 -51.40 -9.03
N ALA A 631 12.39 -51.82 -9.68
CA ALA A 631 12.40 -52.99 -10.57
C ALA A 631 12.15 -54.29 -9.80
N ARG A 632 12.70 -54.42 -8.59
CA ARG A 632 12.56 -55.62 -7.74
C ARG A 632 11.15 -55.76 -7.16
N HIS A 633 10.56 -54.66 -6.69
CA HIS A 633 9.26 -54.68 -6.01
C HIS A 633 8.07 -54.40 -6.95
N GLY A 634 8.32 -53.94 -8.17
CA GLY A 634 7.29 -53.69 -9.18
C GLY A 634 6.14 -52.81 -8.67
N GLU A 635 4.92 -53.33 -8.67
CA GLU A 635 3.73 -52.62 -8.22
C GLU A 635 3.81 -52.20 -6.73
N ALA A 636 4.38 -53.03 -5.85
CA ALA A 636 4.52 -52.70 -4.44
C ALA A 636 5.47 -51.51 -4.25
N GLY A 637 6.58 -51.49 -5.00
CA GLY A 637 7.54 -50.37 -5.01
C GLY A 637 6.91 -49.08 -5.54
N TRP A 638 6.12 -49.17 -6.61
CA TRP A 638 5.35 -48.03 -7.13
C TRP A 638 4.35 -47.48 -6.09
N ARG A 639 3.62 -48.34 -5.37
CA ARG A 639 2.73 -47.89 -4.29
C ARG A 639 3.49 -47.19 -3.16
N MET A 640 4.71 -47.62 -2.84
CA MET A 640 5.56 -47.00 -1.82
C MET A 640 6.04 -45.59 -2.18
N LEU A 641 6.02 -45.20 -3.46
CA LEU A 641 6.25 -43.80 -3.88
C LEU A 641 5.23 -42.84 -3.23
N SER A 642 4.04 -43.33 -2.91
CA SER A 642 3.02 -42.52 -2.21
C SER A 642 3.38 -42.21 -0.75
N GLY A 643 4.32 -42.94 -0.15
CA GLY A 643 4.89 -42.62 1.15
C GLY A 643 6.10 -41.68 1.03
N THR A 644 6.97 -41.91 0.04
CA THR A 644 8.16 -41.07 -0.17
C THR A 644 7.83 -39.67 -0.68
N LEU A 645 6.66 -39.45 -1.31
CA LEU A 645 6.23 -38.10 -1.71
C LEU A 645 6.15 -37.11 -0.54
N LEU A 646 5.91 -37.62 0.68
CA LEU A 646 5.84 -36.83 1.90
C LEU A 646 7.16 -36.13 2.23
N ALA A 647 8.28 -36.56 1.64
CA ALA A 647 9.56 -35.91 1.81
C ALA A 647 9.64 -34.52 1.16
N PHE A 648 8.78 -34.22 0.18
CA PHE A 648 8.77 -32.95 -0.54
C PHE A 648 7.41 -32.25 -0.55
N THR A 649 6.46 -32.67 0.31
CA THR A 649 5.25 -31.88 0.55
C THR A 649 5.62 -30.54 1.20
N GLY A 650 4.99 -29.44 0.78
CA GLY A 650 5.38 -28.08 1.17
C GLY A 650 6.12 -27.28 0.08
N VAL A 651 6.40 -27.87 -1.10
CA VAL A 651 7.00 -27.15 -2.24
C VAL A 651 6.05 -26.15 -2.90
N GLU A 652 4.76 -26.35 -2.77
CA GLU A 652 3.72 -25.42 -3.20
C GLU A 652 3.72 -24.14 -2.36
N ALA A 653 4.00 -24.23 -1.06
CA ALA A 653 4.22 -23.07 -0.20
C ALA A 653 5.47 -22.28 -0.62
N LEU A 654 6.55 -22.99 -0.99
CA LEU A 654 7.77 -22.38 -1.56
C LEU A 654 7.46 -21.54 -2.80
N PHE A 655 6.54 -22.01 -3.65
CA PHE A 655 6.16 -21.29 -4.85
C PHE A 655 5.21 -20.12 -4.55
N ALA A 656 4.23 -20.29 -3.65
CA ALA A 656 3.30 -19.23 -3.28
C ALA A 656 4.01 -18.04 -2.58
N ASP A 657 5.00 -18.31 -1.73
CA ASP A 657 5.63 -17.30 -0.86
C ASP A 657 6.75 -16.47 -1.50
N ILE A 658 6.93 -16.54 -2.83
CA ILE A 658 7.88 -15.66 -3.56
C ILE A 658 7.56 -14.19 -3.30
N GLY A 659 6.26 -13.83 -3.23
CA GLY A 659 5.78 -12.47 -2.98
C GLY A 659 6.33 -11.86 -1.70
N ALA A 660 6.57 -12.68 -0.67
CA ALA A 660 7.06 -12.23 0.63
C ALA A 660 8.60 -12.23 0.74
N PHE A 661 9.28 -13.26 0.21
CA PHE A 661 10.71 -13.49 0.49
C PHE A 661 11.64 -13.36 -0.72
N SER A 662 11.13 -13.14 -1.93
CA SER A 662 11.89 -13.11 -3.19
C SER A 662 12.58 -14.43 -3.56
N ARG A 663 12.71 -14.69 -4.87
CA ARG A 663 13.35 -15.89 -5.41
C ARG A 663 14.77 -16.15 -4.88
N ARG A 664 15.60 -15.11 -4.83
CA ARG A 664 17.03 -15.28 -4.47
C ARG A 664 17.20 -15.66 -3.01
N ALA A 665 16.36 -15.13 -2.12
CA ALA A 665 16.44 -15.46 -0.70
C ALA A 665 16.11 -16.93 -0.48
N ILE A 666 15.06 -17.41 -1.13
CA ILE A 666 14.65 -18.83 -1.14
C ILE A 666 15.78 -19.74 -1.66
N GLN A 667 16.46 -19.34 -2.74
CA GLN A 667 17.58 -20.11 -3.28
C GLN A 667 18.75 -20.23 -2.30
N ILE A 668 19.10 -19.13 -1.62
CA ILE A 668 20.17 -19.11 -0.62
C ILE A 668 19.79 -19.95 0.60
N SER A 669 18.57 -19.78 1.12
CA SER A 669 18.12 -20.48 2.32
C SER A 669 17.95 -21.99 2.10
N TRP A 670 17.46 -22.39 0.93
CA TRP A 670 17.33 -23.80 0.56
C TRP A 670 18.69 -24.48 0.41
N LEU A 671 19.55 -23.95 -0.47
CA LEU A 671 20.83 -24.58 -0.81
C LEU A 671 21.85 -24.47 0.33
N GLY A 672 21.82 -23.35 1.07
CA GLY A 672 22.80 -23.06 2.12
C GLY A 672 22.49 -23.72 3.47
N TYR A 673 21.24 -24.08 3.75
CA TYR A 673 20.86 -24.61 5.07
C TYR A 673 19.86 -25.77 5.02
N THR A 674 18.67 -25.55 4.46
CA THR A 674 17.56 -26.51 4.59
C THR A 674 17.82 -27.84 3.88
N PHE A 675 18.29 -27.80 2.63
CA PHE A 675 18.57 -29.01 1.86
C PHE A 675 19.67 -29.88 2.50
N PRO A 676 20.84 -29.34 2.90
CA PRO A 676 21.84 -30.09 3.65
C PRO A 676 21.31 -30.71 4.94
N CYS A 677 20.51 -29.97 5.72
CA CYS A 677 19.97 -30.47 6.99
C CYS A 677 19.00 -31.64 6.79
N LEU A 678 18.08 -31.52 5.83
CA LEU A 678 17.12 -32.58 5.50
C LEU A 678 17.82 -33.83 4.96
N LEU A 679 18.83 -33.64 4.11
CA LEU A 679 19.62 -34.74 3.56
C LEU A 679 20.32 -35.53 4.68
N LEU A 680 20.98 -34.82 5.60
CA LEU A 680 21.61 -35.45 6.78
C LEU A 680 20.59 -36.14 7.68
N ALA A 681 19.40 -35.57 7.85
CA ALA A 681 18.32 -36.16 8.65
C ALA A 681 17.90 -37.53 8.11
N TYR A 682 17.55 -37.62 6.82
CA TYR A 682 17.08 -38.88 6.21
C TYR A 682 18.16 -39.95 6.16
N ILE A 683 19.38 -39.58 5.77
CA ILE A 683 20.50 -40.52 5.72
C ILE A 683 20.83 -41.03 7.13
N GLY A 684 20.80 -40.15 8.12
CA GLY A 684 21.01 -40.50 9.52
C GLY A 684 19.95 -41.42 10.11
N GLN A 685 18.68 -41.17 9.80
CA GLN A 685 17.58 -42.06 10.17
C GLN A 685 17.77 -43.44 9.53
N ALA A 686 18.14 -43.49 8.25
CA ALA A 686 18.43 -44.76 7.58
C ALA A 686 19.62 -45.50 8.19
N ALA A 687 20.68 -44.79 8.59
CA ALA A 687 21.83 -45.40 9.27
C ALA A 687 21.44 -46.05 10.60
N TYR A 688 20.50 -45.46 11.35
CA TYR A 688 19.97 -46.07 12.57
C TYR A 688 19.05 -47.26 12.28
N ILE A 689 18.11 -47.12 11.33
CA ILE A 689 17.13 -48.16 10.99
C ILE A 689 17.81 -49.38 10.36
N SER A 690 18.95 -49.22 9.67
CA SER A 690 19.67 -50.36 9.08
C SER A 690 20.18 -51.35 10.14
N VAL A 691 20.41 -50.88 11.36
CA VAL A 691 20.80 -51.69 12.53
C VAL A 691 19.59 -52.03 13.41
N HIS A 692 18.61 -51.13 13.50
CA HIS A 692 17.39 -51.29 14.29
C HIS A 692 16.12 -51.19 13.42
N PRO A 693 15.73 -52.26 12.70
CA PRO A 693 14.65 -52.20 11.71
C PRO A 693 13.29 -51.75 12.28
N GLU A 694 12.97 -52.11 13.53
CA GLU A 694 11.72 -51.73 14.25
C GLU A 694 11.56 -50.20 14.42
N ALA A 695 12.66 -49.44 14.32
CA ALA A 695 12.66 -47.99 14.53
C ALA A 695 11.89 -47.21 13.46
N TYR A 696 11.55 -47.82 12.31
CA TYR A 696 10.83 -47.19 11.21
C TYR A 696 9.48 -46.57 11.62
N SER A 697 8.86 -47.08 12.69
CA SER A 697 7.56 -46.64 13.20
C SER A 697 7.58 -45.20 13.76
N ASN A 698 8.67 -44.82 14.44
CA ASN A 698 8.92 -43.48 14.97
C ASN A 698 10.39 -43.10 14.70
N PRO A 699 10.76 -42.86 13.44
CA PRO A 699 12.16 -42.83 13.00
C PRO A 699 12.96 -41.71 13.67
N PHE A 700 12.37 -40.53 13.83
CA PHE A 700 13.03 -39.39 14.45
C PHE A 700 13.33 -39.62 15.95
N PHE A 701 12.32 -40.00 16.73
CA PHE A 701 12.46 -40.14 18.18
C PHE A 701 13.32 -41.34 18.57
N ASN A 702 13.20 -42.45 17.83
CA ASN A 702 14.01 -43.65 18.08
C ASN A 702 15.47 -43.46 17.69
N ALA A 703 15.74 -42.66 16.65
CA ALA A 703 17.10 -42.36 16.20
C ALA A 703 17.77 -41.20 16.98
N ALA A 704 17.11 -40.66 18.01
CA ALA A 704 17.68 -39.61 18.84
C ALA A 704 18.87 -40.15 19.67
N PRO A 705 19.99 -39.39 19.78
CA PRO A 705 21.07 -39.72 20.69
C PRO A 705 20.59 -39.95 22.14
N PRO A 706 21.30 -40.79 22.93
CA PRO A 706 20.93 -41.04 24.32
C PRO A 706 20.86 -39.74 25.14
N GLY A 707 19.75 -39.53 25.85
CA GLY A 707 19.54 -38.35 26.72
C GLY A 707 18.95 -37.11 26.02
N THR A 708 18.80 -37.10 24.69
CA THR A 708 18.28 -35.92 23.95
C THR A 708 16.80 -35.99 23.59
N VAL A 709 16.09 -37.08 23.93
CA VAL A 709 14.68 -37.31 23.53
C VAL A 709 13.73 -36.25 24.08
N TYR A 710 13.88 -35.81 25.34
CA TYR A 710 13.01 -34.79 25.93
C TYR A 710 13.19 -33.41 25.26
N PRO A 711 14.42 -32.88 25.07
CA PRO A 711 14.64 -31.70 24.24
C PRO A 711 14.11 -31.87 22.81
N ALA A 712 14.30 -33.04 22.19
CA ALA A 712 13.81 -33.34 20.85
C ALA A 712 12.30 -33.21 20.75
N LEU A 713 11.56 -33.71 21.74
CA LEU A 713 10.10 -33.64 21.81
C LEU A 713 9.60 -32.19 21.89
N VAL A 714 10.22 -31.37 22.74
CA VAL A 714 9.84 -29.96 22.87
C VAL A 714 10.10 -29.21 21.56
N ILE A 715 11.26 -29.39 20.95
CA ILE A 715 11.62 -28.72 19.69
C ILE A 715 10.73 -29.22 18.55
N ALA A 716 10.41 -30.52 18.49
CA ALA A 716 9.51 -31.08 17.48
C ALA A 716 8.10 -30.48 17.57
N ILE A 717 7.55 -30.33 18.77
CA ILE A 717 6.24 -29.70 18.97
C ILE A 717 6.27 -28.23 18.56
N LEU A 718 7.32 -27.49 18.94
CA LEU A 718 7.49 -26.09 18.53
C LEU A 718 7.63 -25.95 17.01
N ALA A 719 8.42 -26.83 16.37
CA ALA A 719 8.59 -26.85 14.92
C ALA A 719 7.29 -27.18 14.20
N ALA A 720 6.51 -28.14 14.70
CA ALA A 720 5.18 -28.48 14.16
C ALA A 720 4.17 -27.33 14.28
N VAL A 721 4.20 -26.60 15.39
CA VAL A 721 3.39 -25.38 15.58
C VAL A 721 3.77 -24.31 14.56
N VAL A 722 5.06 -24.13 14.27
CA VAL A 722 5.53 -23.19 13.25
C VAL A 722 5.17 -23.66 11.83
N ALA A 723 5.36 -24.95 11.52
CA ALA A 723 5.00 -25.55 10.23
C ALA A 723 3.53 -25.32 9.87
N SER A 724 2.67 -25.47 10.86
CA SER A 724 1.23 -25.23 10.75
C SER A 724 0.87 -23.80 10.33
N GLN A 725 1.75 -22.80 10.53
CA GLN A 725 1.49 -21.40 10.21
C GLN A 725 1.81 -21.03 8.76
N ALA A 726 2.73 -21.74 8.11
CA ALA A 726 3.21 -21.44 6.76
C ALA A 726 2.04 -21.37 5.75
N ILE A 727 1.21 -22.42 5.73
CA ILE A 727 0.09 -22.51 4.78
C ILE A 727 -1.11 -21.67 5.22
N ILE A 728 -1.32 -21.49 6.52
CA ILE A 728 -2.37 -20.62 7.04
C ILE A 728 -2.11 -19.17 6.61
N THR A 729 -0.84 -18.74 6.64
CA THR A 729 -0.41 -17.42 6.17
C THR A 729 -0.63 -17.26 4.65
N ALA A 730 -0.34 -18.29 3.85
CA ALA A 730 -0.58 -18.31 2.41
C ALA A 730 -2.08 -18.29 2.02
N THR A 731 -2.97 -18.69 2.93
CA THR A 731 -4.43 -18.83 2.70
C THR A 731 -5.20 -17.50 2.88
N PHE A 732 -4.59 -16.48 3.48
CA PHE A 732 -5.28 -15.22 3.74
C PHE A 732 -5.01 -14.17 2.65
N GLN A 733 -5.93 -13.98 1.69
CA GLN A 733 -5.83 -12.88 0.71
C GLN A 733 -7.16 -12.23 0.25
N ILE A 734 -8.17 -12.00 1.12
CA ILE A 734 -9.47 -11.41 0.67
C ILE A 734 -10.14 -10.45 1.70
N LYS A 735 -9.41 -9.79 2.61
CA LYS A 735 -9.89 -8.53 3.23
C LYS A 735 -8.71 -7.63 3.64
N VAL A 736 -8.70 -6.42 3.08
CA VAL A 736 -7.53 -5.53 3.05
C VAL A 736 -7.37 -4.78 4.38
N VAL A 737 -6.49 -5.29 5.24
CA VAL A 737 -5.86 -4.52 6.34
C VAL A 737 -4.36 -4.75 6.19
N HIS A 738 -3.67 -3.75 5.62
CA HIS A 738 -2.22 -3.81 5.44
C HIS A 738 -1.57 -3.66 6.82
N THR A 739 -0.86 -4.70 7.27
CA THR A 739 -0.20 -4.73 8.60
C THR A 739 1.23 -4.17 8.57
N SER A 740 1.76 -3.83 7.40
CA SER A 740 3.12 -3.30 7.23
C SER A 740 3.20 -2.35 6.03
N ASP A 741 3.92 -1.24 6.20
CA ASP A 741 4.23 -0.28 5.12
C ASP A 741 5.29 -0.81 4.13
N ILE A 742 5.89 -1.97 4.41
CA ILE A 742 7.06 -2.52 3.70
C ILE A 742 6.74 -3.84 2.96
N PHE A 743 5.79 -4.66 3.46
CA PHE A 743 5.48 -5.97 2.88
C PHE A 743 4.01 -6.07 2.43
N HIS A 744 3.79 -6.04 1.12
CA HIS A 744 2.50 -6.01 0.42
C HIS A 744 1.64 -7.28 0.48
N GLY A 745 1.98 -8.27 1.31
CA GLY A 745 1.43 -9.63 1.18
C GLY A 745 0.68 -10.21 2.38
N GLN A 746 0.61 -9.53 3.52
CA GLN A 746 0.07 -10.13 4.77
C GLN A 746 -1.33 -9.61 5.09
N LEU A 747 -2.34 -10.35 4.66
CA LEU A 747 -3.76 -10.08 4.93
C LEU A 747 -4.25 -11.05 6.02
N TYR A 748 -5.16 -10.63 6.92
CA TYR A 748 -5.76 -11.52 7.93
C TYR A 748 -7.29 -11.51 7.81
N ILE A 749 -7.89 -12.70 7.71
CA ILE A 749 -9.36 -12.85 7.66
C ILE A 749 -9.83 -13.65 8.88
N PRO A 750 -10.41 -13.00 9.90
CA PRO A 750 -10.84 -13.67 11.13
C PRO A 750 -11.79 -14.85 10.87
N ILE A 751 -12.71 -14.71 9.93
CA ILE A 751 -13.72 -15.74 9.62
C ILE A 751 -13.06 -17.01 9.06
N VAL A 752 -12.08 -16.86 8.15
CA VAL A 752 -11.36 -18.01 7.56
C VAL A 752 -10.52 -18.72 8.62
N ASN A 753 -9.89 -17.96 9.53
CA ASN A 753 -9.16 -18.50 10.67
C ASN A 753 -10.02 -19.45 11.53
N TRP A 754 -11.26 -19.04 11.86
CA TRP A 754 -12.20 -19.88 12.62
C TRP A 754 -12.61 -21.14 11.87
N PHE A 755 -12.89 -21.05 10.56
CA PHE A 755 -13.23 -22.23 9.75
C PHE A 755 -12.07 -23.21 9.64
N LEU A 756 -10.84 -22.72 9.44
CA LEU A 756 -9.63 -23.56 9.42
C LEU A 756 -9.42 -24.25 10.77
N MET A 757 -9.55 -23.52 11.89
CA MET A 757 -9.42 -24.11 13.22
C MET A 757 -10.39 -25.28 13.43
N ILE A 758 -11.67 -25.07 13.14
CA ILE A 758 -12.70 -26.10 13.31
C ILE A 758 -12.40 -27.30 12.41
N GLY A 759 -12.06 -27.08 11.14
CA GLY A 759 -11.81 -28.17 10.22
C GLY A 759 -10.54 -28.95 10.55
N THR A 760 -9.45 -28.30 10.98
CA THR A 760 -8.22 -28.98 11.41
C THR A 760 -8.44 -29.82 12.67
N ILE A 761 -9.18 -29.30 13.67
CA ILE A 761 -9.53 -30.07 14.88
C ILE A 761 -10.38 -31.29 14.52
N LEU A 762 -11.36 -31.12 13.63
CA LEU A 762 -12.21 -32.22 13.17
C LEU A 762 -11.39 -33.31 12.48
N VAL A 763 -10.49 -32.91 11.57
CA VAL A 763 -9.58 -33.83 10.87
C VAL A 763 -8.68 -34.59 11.85
N ALA A 764 -8.01 -33.88 12.77
CA ALA A 764 -7.14 -34.51 13.77
C ALA A 764 -7.89 -35.50 14.67
N SER A 765 -9.17 -35.21 14.94
CA SER A 765 -10.03 -36.08 15.77
C SER A 765 -10.55 -37.31 15.02
N ILE A 766 -10.86 -37.17 13.72
CA ILE A 766 -11.32 -38.29 12.87
C ILE A 766 -10.14 -39.20 12.52
N TYR A 767 -9.04 -38.63 12.04
CA TYR A 767 -7.84 -39.35 11.66
C TYR A 767 -6.90 -39.46 12.87
N ASN A 768 -7.28 -40.33 13.80
CA ASN A 768 -6.61 -40.57 15.09
C ASN A 768 -5.19 -41.18 15.01
N ASN A 769 -4.60 -41.30 13.83
CA ASN A 769 -3.24 -41.81 13.62
C ASN A 769 -2.56 -41.09 12.45
N THR A 770 -1.26 -40.83 12.57
CA THR A 770 -0.43 -40.19 11.52
C THR A 770 -0.36 -40.98 10.23
N THR A 771 -0.42 -42.32 10.29
CA THR A 771 -0.45 -43.15 9.08
C THR A 771 -1.76 -43.02 8.31
N SER A 772 -2.91 -42.97 9.01
CA SER A 772 -4.21 -42.81 8.35
C SER A 772 -4.40 -41.38 7.84
N LEU A 773 -3.94 -40.38 8.59
CA LEU A 773 -3.91 -38.99 8.15
C LEU A 773 -2.93 -38.78 6.97
N GLY A 774 -1.75 -39.40 7.01
CA GLY A 774 -0.77 -39.41 5.92
C GLY A 774 -1.25 -40.14 4.64
N ASN A 775 -2.29 -40.97 4.74
CA ASN A 775 -2.97 -41.52 3.57
C ASN A 775 -3.96 -40.52 2.94
N ALA A 776 -4.52 -39.59 3.71
CA ALA A 776 -5.39 -38.53 3.20
C ALA A 776 -4.60 -37.34 2.63
N TYR A 777 -3.34 -37.20 3.01
CA TYR A 777 -2.44 -36.12 2.66
C TYR A 777 -1.63 -36.40 1.37
N GLY A 778 -1.22 -35.35 0.66
CA GLY A 778 -0.29 -35.41 -0.47
C GLY A 778 -0.89 -35.59 -1.87
N VAL A 779 -2.12 -36.12 -2.03
CA VAL A 779 -2.75 -36.26 -3.36
C VAL A 779 -3.04 -34.88 -3.99
N CYS A 780 -3.61 -33.96 -3.22
CA CYS A 780 -3.87 -32.58 -3.67
C CYS A 780 -2.58 -31.86 -4.06
N VAL A 781 -1.52 -32.00 -3.25
CA VAL A 781 -0.20 -31.45 -3.54
C VAL A 781 0.33 -31.98 -4.88
N MET A 782 0.26 -33.29 -5.13
CA MET A 782 0.74 -33.85 -6.40
C MET A 782 -0.04 -33.36 -7.63
N PHE A 783 -1.34 -33.09 -7.51
CA PHE A 783 -2.08 -32.43 -8.59
C PHE A 783 -1.58 -31.00 -8.83
N VAL A 784 -1.33 -30.24 -7.76
CA VAL A 784 -0.78 -28.88 -7.85
C VAL A 784 0.59 -28.90 -8.51
N THR A 785 1.50 -29.80 -8.08
CA THR A 785 2.83 -29.89 -8.67
C THR A 785 2.79 -30.27 -10.15
N PHE A 786 1.84 -31.11 -10.55
CA PHE A 786 1.63 -31.46 -11.95
C PHE A 786 1.06 -30.29 -12.77
N PHE A 787 0.11 -29.54 -12.23
CA PHE A 787 -0.41 -28.32 -12.87
C PHE A 787 0.69 -27.26 -13.01
N ASP A 788 1.55 -27.09 -12.02
CA ASP A 788 2.71 -26.18 -12.10
C ASP A 788 3.63 -26.57 -13.27
N THR A 789 3.94 -27.87 -13.44
CA THR A 789 4.75 -28.36 -14.56
C THR A 789 4.14 -28.01 -15.92
N ILE A 790 2.82 -28.11 -16.06
CA ILE A 790 2.11 -27.73 -17.29
C ILE A 790 2.13 -26.21 -17.49
N MET A 791 1.85 -25.42 -16.46
CA MET A 791 1.73 -23.96 -16.61
C MET A 791 3.09 -23.28 -16.79
N VAL A 792 4.13 -23.77 -16.12
CA VAL A 792 5.49 -23.24 -16.26
C VAL A 792 6.09 -23.62 -17.61
N SER A 793 5.75 -24.76 -18.21
CA SER A 793 6.20 -25.05 -19.58
C SER A 793 5.57 -24.10 -20.61
N LEU A 794 4.31 -23.72 -20.43
CA LEU A 794 3.68 -22.65 -21.22
C LEU A 794 4.36 -21.30 -20.97
N ALA A 795 4.73 -20.98 -19.73
CA ALA A 795 5.45 -19.75 -19.40
C ALA A 795 6.85 -19.75 -20.03
N ALA A 796 7.56 -20.87 -20.03
CA ALA A 796 8.86 -21.01 -20.68
C ALA A 796 8.78 -20.72 -22.19
N MET A 797 7.72 -21.19 -22.85
CA MET A 797 7.51 -20.94 -24.28
C MET A 797 7.10 -19.49 -24.60
N PHE A 798 6.22 -18.88 -23.80
CA PHE A 798 5.59 -17.59 -24.15
C PHE A 798 6.14 -16.38 -23.41
N VAL A 799 6.68 -16.56 -22.21
CA VAL A 799 7.27 -15.51 -21.38
C VAL A 799 8.79 -15.51 -21.54
N TRP A 800 9.44 -16.67 -21.40
CA TRP A 800 10.90 -16.78 -21.54
C TRP A 800 11.37 -16.92 -23.00
N ARG A 801 10.45 -17.11 -23.95
CA ARG A 801 10.71 -17.26 -25.39
C ARG A 801 11.66 -18.42 -25.72
N ILE A 802 11.62 -19.49 -24.92
CA ILE A 802 12.41 -20.69 -25.18
C ILE A 802 11.71 -21.53 -26.24
N SER A 803 12.48 -22.08 -27.18
CA SER A 803 11.98 -22.97 -28.22
C SER A 803 11.22 -24.17 -27.62
N PRO A 804 10.05 -24.55 -28.14
CA PRO A 804 9.28 -25.70 -27.64
C PRO A 804 10.08 -27.00 -27.64
N PHE A 805 11.02 -27.18 -28.58
CA PHE A 805 11.86 -28.37 -28.65
C PHE A 805 12.82 -28.48 -27.46
N ILE A 806 13.37 -27.34 -27.01
CA ILE A 806 14.25 -27.28 -25.82
C ILE A 806 13.43 -27.49 -24.55
N VAL A 807 12.17 -27.01 -24.51
CA VAL A 807 11.27 -27.20 -23.37
C VAL A 807 10.76 -28.65 -23.26
N LEU A 808 10.56 -29.33 -24.40
CA LEU A 808 9.91 -30.64 -24.45
C LEU A 808 10.63 -31.71 -23.62
N LEU A 809 11.96 -31.83 -23.74
CA LEU A 809 12.70 -32.90 -23.08
C LEU A 809 12.72 -32.73 -21.55
N PRO A 810 13.10 -31.56 -20.98
CA PRO A 810 12.98 -31.32 -19.55
C PRO A 810 11.54 -31.45 -19.03
N TRP A 811 10.56 -30.94 -19.79
CA TRP A 811 9.15 -31.07 -19.42
C TRP A 811 8.72 -32.54 -19.36
N LEU A 812 9.08 -33.35 -20.34
CA LEU A 812 8.70 -34.77 -20.39
C LEU A 812 9.27 -35.53 -19.19
N VAL A 813 10.54 -35.32 -18.85
CA VAL A 813 11.18 -35.95 -17.68
C VAL A 813 10.44 -35.59 -16.38
N ILE A 814 10.18 -34.30 -16.17
CA ILE A 814 9.51 -33.82 -14.95
C ILE A 814 8.05 -34.28 -14.90
N ALA A 815 7.33 -34.21 -16.03
CA ALA A 815 5.94 -34.64 -16.12
C ALA A 815 5.78 -36.15 -15.90
N CYS A 816 6.75 -36.96 -16.35
CA CYS A 816 6.79 -38.39 -16.05
C CYS A 816 7.04 -38.66 -14.56
N LEU A 817 7.92 -37.89 -13.90
CA LEU A 817 8.15 -37.99 -12.46
C LEU A 817 6.91 -37.59 -11.66
N ASP A 818 6.30 -36.43 -11.97
CA ASP A 818 5.02 -36.02 -11.38
C ASP A 818 3.94 -37.09 -11.60
N GLY A 819 3.84 -37.63 -12.82
CA GLY A 819 2.89 -38.67 -13.18
C GLY A 819 3.09 -39.97 -12.40
N ALA A 820 4.34 -40.38 -12.15
CA ALA A 820 4.67 -41.56 -11.35
C ALA A 820 4.21 -41.38 -9.89
N TYR A 821 4.51 -40.23 -9.28
CA TYR A 821 4.07 -39.91 -7.93
C TYR A 821 2.55 -39.71 -7.82
N LEU A 822 1.96 -39.00 -8.78
CA LEU A 822 0.51 -38.74 -8.83
C LEU A 822 -0.26 -40.06 -8.98
N SER A 823 0.15 -40.92 -9.90
CA SER A 823 -0.49 -42.23 -10.11
C SER A 823 -0.40 -43.11 -8.85
N ALA A 824 0.75 -43.14 -8.17
CA ALA A 824 0.89 -43.86 -6.90
C ALA A 824 -0.01 -43.26 -5.79
N SER A 825 -0.06 -41.93 -5.69
CA SER A 825 -0.86 -41.22 -4.68
C SER A 825 -2.37 -41.43 -4.87
N LEU A 826 -2.85 -41.57 -6.11
CA LEU A 826 -4.27 -41.83 -6.40
C LEU A 826 -4.77 -43.17 -5.84
N MET A 827 -3.88 -44.13 -5.57
CA MET A 827 -4.26 -45.37 -4.90
C MET A 827 -4.68 -45.16 -3.44
N LYS A 828 -4.35 -44.01 -2.83
CA LYS A 828 -4.78 -43.64 -1.48
C LYS A 828 -6.17 -43.00 -1.41
N VAL A 829 -6.81 -42.74 -2.56
CA VAL A 829 -8.16 -42.13 -2.59
C VAL A 829 -9.18 -42.96 -1.78
N PRO A 830 -9.28 -44.29 -1.93
CA PRO A 830 -10.22 -45.10 -1.14
C PRO A 830 -9.90 -45.15 0.36
N THR A 831 -8.62 -44.99 0.75
CA THR A 831 -8.17 -45.14 2.14
C THR A 831 -8.19 -43.84 2.95
N GLY A 832 -8.32 -42.69 2.29
CA GLY A 832 -8.47 -41.41 2.98
C GLY A 832 -8.46 -40.17 2.09
N ALA A 833 -7.75 -40.18 0.95
CA ALA A 833 -7.55 -38.98 0.14
C ALA A 833 -8.80 -38.50 -0.62
N TRP A 834 -9.90 -39.25 -0.61
CA TRP A 834 -11.19 -38.78 -1.13
C TRP A 834 -11.68 -37.51 -0.40
N PHE A 835 -11.37 -37.36 0.90
CA PHE A 835 -11.84 -36.25 1.72
C PHE A 835 -11.28 -34.91 1.21
N THR A 836 -9.97 -34.81 0.98
CA THR A 836 -9.31 -33.59 0.49
C THR A 836 -9.73 -33.25 -0.92
N LEU A 837 -9.88 -34.24 -1.79
CA LEU A 837 -10.41 -34.06 -3.14
C LEU A 837 -11.86 -33.55 -3.13
N ALA A 838 -12.70 -34.09 -2.24
CA ALA A 838 -14.08 -33.63 -2.09
C ALA A 838 -14.14 -32.17 -1.61
N LEU A 839 -13.36 -31.82 -0.59
CA LEU A 839 -13.26 -30.45 -0.08
C LEU A 839 -12.78 -29.48 -1.18
N ALA A 840 -11.69 -29.81 -1.87
CA ALA A 840 -11.16 -29.02 -2.99
C ALA A 840 -12.19 -28.85 -4.11
N THR A 841 -13.00 -29.88 -4.39
CA THR A 841 -14.06 -29.86 -5.41
C THR A 841 -15.21 -28.94 -5.01
N VAL A 842 -15.67 -28.99 -3.76
CA VAL A 842 -16.74 -28.11 -3.25
C VAL A 842 -16.31 -26.64 -3.34
N LEU A 843 -15.09 -26.34 -2.89
CA LEU A 843 -14.51 -24.99 -3.01
C LEU A 843 -14.35 -24.56 -4.47
N ALA A 844 -13.90 -25.46 -5.34
CA ALA A 844 -13.76 -25.19 -6.77
C ALA A 844 -15.10 -24.88 -7.43
N ILE A 845 -16.16 -25.62 -7.10
CA ILE A 845 -17.51 -25.34 -7.60
C ILE A 845 -17.95 -23.94 -7.20
N LEU A 846 -17.75 -23.55 -5.94
CA LEU A 846 -18.09 -22.20 -5.46
C LEU A 846 -17.34 -21.11 -6.24
N PHE A 847 -16.02 -21.26 -6.41
CA PHE A 847 -15.20 -20.29 -7.17
C PHE A 847 -15.54 -20.27 -8.66
N LEU A 848 -15.81 -21.43 -9.28
CA LEU A 848 -16.20 -21.52 -10.69
C LEU A 848 -17.59 -20.89 -10.92
N ILE A 849 -18.55 -21.11 -10.02
CA ILE A 849 -19.87 -20.46 -10.06
C ILE A 849 -19.72 -18.94 -9.94
N TRP A 850 -18.97 -18.47 -8.94
CA TRP A 850 -18.71 -17.05 -8.73
C TRP A 850 -18.05 -16.42 -9.97
N ARG A 851 -17.01 -17.06 -10.49
CA ARG A 851 -16.25 -16.59 -11.65
C ARG A 851 -17.10 -16.61 -12.92
N PHE A 852 -17.91 -17.65 -13.14
CA PHE A 852 -18.84 -17.71 -14.26
C PHE A 852 -19.89 -16.60 -14.17
N GLY A 853 -20.50 -16.40 -13.00
CA GLY A 853 -21.48 -15.35 -12.78
C GLY A 853 -20.91 -13.95 -13.00
N LYS A 854 -19.69 -13.68 -12.50
CA LYS A 854 -18.96 -12.43 -12.74
C LYS A 854 -18.66 -12.20 -14.22
N GLU A 855 -18.23 -13.23 -14.95
CA GLU A 855 -17.99 -13.12 -16.40
C GLU A 855 -19.28 -12.84 -17.19
N GLN A 856 -20.41 -13.46 -16.83
CA GLN A 856 -21.70 -13.12 -17.45
C GLN A 856 -22.13 -11.69 -17.10
N GLN A 857 -21.88 -11.25 -15.87
CA GLN A 857 -22.10 -9.86 -15.47
C GLN A 857 -21.26 -8.89 -16.30
N TRP A 858 -19.96 -9.12 -16.45
CA TRP A 858 -19.11 -8.26 -17.26
C TRP A 858 -19.51 -8.25 -18.73
N PHE A 859 -19.94 -9.40 -19.27
CA PHE A 859 -20.44 -9.47 -20.64
C PHE A 859 -21.69 -8.60 -20.84
N ALA A 860 -22.66 -8.69 -19.91
CA ALA A 860 -23.85 -7.86 -19.95
C ALA A 860 -23.56 -6.36 -19.72
N GLU A 861 -22.58 -6.03 -18.87
CA GLU A 861 -22.12 -4.65 -18.67
C GLU A 861 -21.33 -4.10 -19.86
N ALA A 862 -20.64 -4.95 -20.64
CA ALA A 862 -19.84 -4.54 -21.79
C ALA A 862 -20.68 -4.05 -22.97
N GLU A 863 -21.91 -4.55 -23.14
CA GLU A 863 -22.84 -4.13 -24.20
C GLU A 863 -23.21 -2.64 -24.13
N ASP A 864 -23.05 -1.99 -22.97
CA ASP A 864 -23.40 -0.57 -22.75
C ASP A 864 -22.20 0.38 -22.82
N ARG A 865 -21.02 -0.10 -23.21
CA ARG A 865 -19.80 0.70 -23.20
C ARG A 865 -19.54 1.34 -24.54
N PHE A 866 -19.91 2.61 -24.61
CA PHE A 866 -19.65 3.44 -25.77
C PHE A 866 -18.91 4.72 -25.34
N PRO A 867 -18.10 5.30 -26.24
CA PRO A 867 -17.58 6.65 -26.05
C PRO A 867 -18.70 7.66 -25.83
N THR A 868 -18.39 8.74 -25.14
CA THR A 868 -19.37 9.75 -24.72
C THR A 868 -20.03 10.44 -25.92
N SER A 869 -19.28 10.57 -27.01
CA SER A 869 -19.73 11.11 -28.30
C SER A 869 -20.84 10.31 -28.99
N HIS A 870 -21.03 9.04 -28.63
CA HIS A 870 -22.03 8.18 -29.27
C HIS A 870 -23.45 8.38 -28.73
N PHE A 871 -23.58 9.08 -27.60
CA PHE A 871 -24.81 9.19 -26.85
C PHE A 871 -25.55 10.51 -27.10
N VAL A 872 -24.82 11.58 -27.38
CA VAL A 872 -25.34 12.94 -27.52
C VAL A 872 -24.87 13.58 -28.83
N SER A 873 -25.76 14.26 -29.54
CA SER A 873 -25.46 15.00 -30.78
C SER A 873 -25.99 16.44 -30.70
N ARG A 874 -25.41 17.35 -31.48
CA ARG A 874 -25.79 18.76 -31.52
C ARG A 874 -26.53 19.09 -32.82
N ASN A 875 -27.66 19.78 -32.70
CA ASN A 875 -28.34 20.36 -33.86
C ASN A 875 -27.59 21.58 -34.42
N PRO A 876 -27.82 21.96 -35.69
CA PRO A 876 -27.33 23.22 -36.25
C PRO A 876 -27.70 24.46 -35.42
N ASP A 877 -28.84 24.42 -34.72
CA ASP A 877 -29.33 25.48 -33.83
C ASP A 877 -28.69 25.47 -32.42
N GLY A 878 -27.69 24.61 -32.19
CA GLY A 878 -26.94 24.54 -30.94
C GLY A 878 -27.59 23.71 -29.82
N GLN A 879 -28.83 23.24 -30.00
CA GLN A 879 -29.57 22.42 -29.03
C GLN A 879 -29.03 20.97 -28.98
N ILE A 880 -28.89 20.44 -27.76
CA ILE A 880 -28.36 19.11 -27.50
C ILE A 880 -29.50 18.08 -27.54
N ARG A 881 -29.33 17.00 -28.32
CA ARG A 881 -30.29 15.90 -28.44
C ARG A 881 -29.60 14.54 -28.28
N LEU A 882 -30.37 13.53 -27.91
CA LEU A 882 -29.91 12.14 -28.01
C LEU A 882 -29.64 11.79 -29.48
N THR A 883 -28.67 10.90 -29.74
CA THR A 883 -28.46 10.40 -31.11
C THR A 883 -29.68 9.62 -31.61
N ASP A 884 -29.82 9.47 -32.93
CA ASP A 884 -30.98 8.79 -33.55
C ASP A 884 -31.18 7.36 -33.03
N ARG A 885 -30.08 6.71 -32.61
CA ARG A 885 -30.09 5.38 -31.98
C ARG A 885 -30.90 5.33 -30.68
N TYR A 886 -31.01 6.44 -29.97
CA TYR A 886 -31.69 6.58 -28.69
C TYR A 886 -32.96 7.44 -28.79
N GLY A 887 -33.53 7.57 -30.00
CA GLY A 887 -34.83 8.20 -30.22
C GLY A 887 -34.80 9.70 -30.48
N GLY A 888 -33.62 10.31 -30.70
CA GLY A 888 -33.50 11.69 -31.21
C GLY A 888 -34.08 12.80 -30.32
N THR A 889 -34.43 12.48 -29.07
CA THR A 889 -35.20 13.36 -28.19
C THR A 889 -34.35 14.55 -27.73
N PRO A 890 -34.88 15.79 -27.74
CA PRO A 890 -34.15 16.95 -27.23
C PRO A 890 -33.93 16.81 -25.71
N LEU A 891 -32.71 17.11 -25.26
CA LEU A 891 -32.34 17.02 -23.85
C LEU A 891 -32.54 18.37 -23.16
N SER A 892 -33.24 18.36 -22.03
CA SER A 892 -33.32 19.52 -21.15
C SER A 892 -32.05 19.63 -20.29
N THR A 893 -31.68 20.85 -19.88
CA THR A 893 -30.57 21.06 -18.94
C THR A 893 -31.12 21.48 -17.59
N SER A 894 -30.86 20.71 -16.54
CA SER A 894 -31.18 21.08 -15.16
C SER A 894 -30.04 21.92 -14.57
N LYS A 895 -30.38 22.83 -13.66
CA LYS A 895 -29.36 23.59 -12.92
C LYS A 895 -28.70 22.69 -11.88
N GLY A 896 -27.42 22.92 -11.59
CA GLY A 896 -26.67 22.18 -10.57
C GLY A 896 -25.55 21.28 -11.12
N LEU A 897 -24.79 20.70 -10.20
CA LEU A 897 -23.64 19.83 -10.45
C LEU A 897 -24.01 18.35 -10.22
N GLY A 898 -23.83 17.51 -11.24
CA GLY A 898 -24.02 16.06 -11.13
C GLY A 898 -22.71 15.30 -11.07
N ILE A 899 -22.45 14.60 -9.96
CA ILE A 899 -21.29 13.71 -9.78
C ILE A 899 -21.73 12.27 -10.01
N PHE A 900 -21.31 11.66 -11.12
CA PHE A 900 -21.64 10.29 -11.49
C PHE A 900 -20.48 9.35 -11.17
N PHE A 901 -20.74 8.31 -10.38
CA PHE A 901 -19.70 7.33 -10.06
C PHE A 901 -19.41 6.40 -11.25
N ASP A 902 -18.18 6.47 -11.75
CA ASP A 902 -17.70 5.67 -12.87
C ASP A 902 -16.98 4.42 -12.38
N LYS A 903 -17.48 3.25 -12.78
CA LYS A 903 -16.85 1.96 -12.48
C LYS A 903 -15.55 1.76 -13.28
N ALA A 904 -15.49 2.18 -14.54
CA ALA A 904 -14.42 1.79 -15.48
C ALA A 904 -13.39 2.90 -15.73
N GLY A 905 -13.80 4.17 -15.64
CA GLY A 905 -12.91 5.33 -15.79
C GLY A 905 -12.53 5.67 -17.24
N GLU A 906 -12.89 4.85 -18.23
CA GLU A 906 -12.48 5.05 -19.63
C GLU A 906 -13.66 5.40 -20.55
N THR A 907 -14.79 4.71 -20.41
CA THR A 907 -16.00 4.92 -21.25
C THR A 907 -17.10 5.66 -20.49
N THR A 908 -18.19 6.02 -21.18
CA THR A 908 -19.37 6.61 -20.54
C THR A 908 -19.88 5.74 -19.38
N PRO A 909 -20.09 6.30 -18.17
CA PRO A 909 -20.67 5.55 -17.06
C PRO A 909 -22.09 5.09 -17.38
N ILE A 910 -22.40 3.80 -17.15
CA ILE A 910 -23.75 3.24 -17.38
C ILE A 910 -24.82 4.03 -16.61
N VAL A 911 -24.47 4.48 -15.40
CA VAL A 911 -25.35 5.30 -14.55
C VAL A 911 -25.75 6.61 -15.23
N PHE A 912 -24.82 7.25 -15.96
CA PHE A 912 -25.10 8.48 -16.71
C PHE A 912 -26.06 8.20 -17.88
N SER A 913 -25.77 7.17 -18.68
CA SER A 913 -26.64 6.78 -19.80
C SER A 913 -28.07 6.48 -19.33
N GLN A 914 -28.22 5.76 -18.22
CA GLN A 914 -29.53 5.42 -17.67
C GLN A 914 -30.24 6.62 -17.04
N PHE A 915 -29.50 7.56 -16.44
CA PHE A 915 -30.06 8.79 -15.91
C PHE A 915 -30.68 9.64 -17.03
N VAL A 916 -29.91 9.89 -18.09
CA VAL A 916 -30.34 10.73 -19.22
C VAL A 916 -31.47 10.07 -20.01
N LEU A 917 -31.43 8.75 -20.25
CA LEU A 917 -32.53 8.04 -20.95
C LEU A 917 -33.85 8.11 -20.19
N LYS A 918 -33.83 8.12 -18.85
CA LYS A 918 -35.04 8.09 -18.03
C LYS A 918 -35.61 9.46 -17.73
N LEU A 919 -34.74 10.44 -17.52
CA LEU A 919 -35.14 11.79 -17.12
C LEU A 919 -35.14 12.79 -18.28
N THR A 920 -34.61 12.41 -19.45
CA THR A 920 -34.44 13.27 -20.63
C THR A 920 -33.87 14.65 -20.28
N SER A 921 -32.98 14.65 -19.27
CA SER A 921 -32.41 15.83 -18.65
C SER A 921 -30.97 15.54 -18.23
N MET A 922 -30.13 16.56 -18.30
CA MET A 922 -28.73 16.50 -17.85
C MET A 922 -28.40 17.71 -16.95
N PRO A 923 -27.58 17.54 -15.91
CA PRO A 923 -27.08 18.66 -15.11
C PRO A 923 -26.27 19.67 -15.95
N ALA A 924 -26.23 20.92 -15.50
CA ALA A 924 -25.49 22.01 -16.15
C ALA A 924 -23.99 21.72 -16.23
N VAL A 925 -23.44 21.04 -15.22
CA VAL A 925 -22.07 20.52 -15.18
C VAL A 925 -22.07 19.07 -14.72
N ILE A 926 -21.32 18.24 -15.44
CA ILE A 926 -21.27 16.79 -15.23
C ILE A 926 -19.84 16.39 -14.88
N ILE A 927 -19.68 15.61 -13.80
CA ILE A 927 -18.38 15.05 -13.42
C ILE A 927 -18.48 13.53 -13.31
N PHE A 928 -17.71 12.82 -14.11
CA PHE A 928 -17.52 11.37 -13.98
C PHE A 928 -16.41 11.10 -12.98
N PHE A 929 -16.77 10.56 -11.83
CA PHE A 929 -15.86 10.32 -10.71
C PHE A 929 -15.42 8.86 -10.66
N HIS A 930 -14.14 8.60 -10.92
CA HIS A 930 -13.55 7.26 -10.89
C HIS A 930 -12.51 7.14 -9.77
N LEU A 931 -12.69 6.13 -8.92
CA LEU A 931 -11.73 5.77 -7.88
C LEU A 931 -10.82 4.67 -8.40
N ARG A 932 -9.51 4.96 -8.47
CA ARG A 932 -8.50 4.04 -8.97
C ARG A 932 -7.54 3.60 -7.85
N PRO A 933 -7.65 2.35 -7.35
CA PRO A 933 -6.70 1.82 -6.39
C PRO A 933 -5.34 1.55 -7.05
N ILE A 934 -4.26 1.86 -6.34
CA ILE A 934 -2.87 1.55 -6.71
C ILE A 934 -2.23 0.71 -5.61
N GLU A 935 -1.35 -0.21 -5.99
CA GLU A 935 -0.53 -1.03 -5.07
C GLU A 935 0.64 -0.22 -4.44
N THR A 936 0.41 1.02 -4.01
CA THR A 936 1.38 1.83 -3.24
C THR A 936 0.76 2.24 -1.90
N PRO A 937 1.55 2.44 -0.82
CA PRO A 937 0.99 2.84 0.47
C PRO A 937 0.20 4.13 0.36
N SER A 938 0.80 5.13 -0.29
CA SER A 938 0.17 6.41 -0.59
C SER A 938 0.57 6.89 -1.98
N VAL A 939 -0.28 7.73 -2.57
CA VAL A 939 0.00 8.41 -3.84
C VAL A 939 0.32 9.88 -3.55
N PRO A 940 1.45 10.43 -4.06
CA PRO A 940 1.77 11.84 -3.91
C PRO A 940 0.63 12.74 -4.42
N ALA A 941 0.40 13.88 -3.77
CA ALA A 941 -0.73 14.77 -4.07
C ALA A 941 -0.79 15.22 -5.54
N ASP A 942 0.36 15.53 -6.14
CA ASP A 942 0.46 15.95 -7.55
C ASP A 942 0.06 14.86 -8.54
N ASP A 943 0.20 13.60 -8.14
CA ASP A 943 -0.10 12.42 -8.94
C ASP A 943 -1.46 11.81 -8.60
N ARG A 944 -2.14 12.34 -7.57
CA ARG A 944 -3.36 11.77 -6.99
C ARG A 944 -4.60 12.03 -7.85
N TYR A 945 -4.64 13.15 -8.56
CA TYR A 945 -5.80 13.56 -9.33
C TYR A 945 -5.43 13.71 -10.81
N THR A 946 -6.26 13.13 -11.67
CA THR A 946 -6.21 13.40 -13.12
C THR A 946 -7.59 13.89 -13.56
N VAL A 947 -7.64 15.08 -14.15
CA VAL A 947 -8.87 15.64 -14.74
C VAL A 947 -8.72 15.60 -16.26
N SER A 948 -9.75 15.14 -16.96
CA SER A 948 -9.80 15.17 -18.42
C SER A 948 -11.16 15.68 -18.92
N ARG A 949 -11.16 16.41 -20.03
CA ARG A 949 -12.39 16.91 -20.68
C ARG A 949 -12.96 15.87 -21.64
N LEU A 950 -14.29 15.80 -21.71
CA LEU A 950 -15.02 14.90 -22.61
C LEU A 950 -15.72 15.68 -23.72
N ALA A 951 -16.12 15.00 -24.80
CA ALA A 951 -16.79 15.59 -25.95
C ALA A 951 -18.17 16.22 -25.63
N ILE A 952 -18.78 15.88 -24.49
CA ILE A 952 -20.00 16.53 -24.01
C ILE A 952 -19.62 17.89 -23.39
N PRO A 953 -20.29 19.00 -23.75
CA PRO A 953 -20.03 20.32 -23.16
C PRO A 953 -20.19 20.31 -21.63
N ASN A 954 -19.27 20.98 -20.92
CA ASN A 954 -19.22 21.04 -19.44
C ASN A 954 -19.20 19.66 -18.76
N CYS A 955 -18.67 18.64 -19.44
CA CYS A 955 -18.51 17.29 -18.91
C CYS A 955 -17.02 16.99 -18.69
N TYR A 956 -16.68 16.62 -17.46
CA TYR A 956 -15.32 16.34 -17.04
C TYR A 956 -15.24 14.95 -16.42
N ARG A 957 -14.10 14.30 -16.55
CA ARG A 957 -13.78 13.09 -15.81
C ARG A 957 -12.69 13.39 -14.79
N LEU A 958 -12.91 12.96 -13.56
CA LEU A 958 -11.94 13.01 -12.47
C LEU A 958 -11.58 11.59 -12.06
N VAL A 959 -10.33 11.23 -12.25
CA VAL A 959 -9.73 9.99 -11.76
C VAL A 959 -8.95 10.30 -10.49
N VAL A 960 -9.32 9.65 -9.38
CA VAL A 960 -8.59 9.73 -8.10
C VAL A 960 -7.78 8.45 -7.92
N ARG A 961 -6.46 8.59 -8.00
CA ARG A 961 -5.48 7.55 -7.68
C ARG A 961 -5.30 7.50 -6.17
N TYR A 962 -5.39 6.33 -5.56
CA TYR A 962 -5.20 6.19 -4.12
C TYR A 962 -4.43 4.93 -3.77
N GLY A 963 -3.53 5.05 -2.81
CA GLY A 963 -2.83 3.96 -2.18
C GLY A 963 -3.68 3.27 -1.11
N TYR A 964 -3.24 2.11 -0.65
CA TYR A 964 -4.02 1.33 0.30
C TYR A 964 -4.07 1.91 1.73
N ASN A 965 -3.19 2.86 2.08
CA ASN A 965 -3.25 3.64 3.31
C ASN A 965 -3.88 5.02 3.09
N ASP A 966 -4.22 5.39 1.85
CA ASP A 966 -4.83 6.69 1.56
C ASP A 966 -6.32 6.69 1.92
N GLU A 967 -6.75 7.69 2.67
CA GLU A 967 -8.16 7.92 2.94
C GLU A 967 -8.82 8.60 1.73
N ILE A 968 -9.83 7.94 1.15
CA ILE A 968 -10.34 8.26 -0.19
C ILE A 968 -11.53 9.22 -0.15
N ILE A 969 -12.37 9.11 0.89
CA ILE A 969 -13.66 9.81 0.95
C ILE A 969 -13.67 10.70 2.18
N THR A 970 -13.51 12.00 1.93
CA THR A 970 -13.74 13.03 2.93
C THR A 970 -15.22 13.45 2.92
N PRO A 971 -15.76 13.96 4.05
CA PRO A 971 -17.13 14.45 4.13
C PRO A 971 -17.47 15.50 3.05
N ASN A 972 -16.47 16.24 2.58
CA ASN A 972 -16.58 17.29 1.57
C ASN A 972 -16.11 16.84 0.17
N LEU A 973 -16.41 15.61 -0.24
CA LEU A 973 -16.01 15.06 -1.55
C LEU A 973 -16.38 16.01 -2.71
N ALA A 974 -17.57 16.64 -2.68
CA ALA A 974 -18.00 17.57 -3.72
C ALA A 974 -17.05 18.77 -3.89
N ASN A 975 -16.60 19.37 -2.78
CA ASN A 975 -15.70 20.52 -2.81
C ASN A 975 -14.34 20.13 -3.40
N THR A 976 -13.77 19.01 -2.96
CA THR A 976 -12.50 18.49 -3.51
C THR A 976 -12.62 18.26 -5.02
N VAL A 977 -13.69 17.59 -5.45
CA VAL A 977 -13.96 17.31 -6.87
C VAL A 977 -14.03 18.62 -7.67
N THR A 978 -14.81 19.59 -7.21
CA THR A 978 -14.97 20.90 -7.88
C THR A 978 -13.68 21.70 -7.92
N GLN A 979 -12.87 21.70 -6.84
CA GLN A 979 -11.58 22.39 -6.81
C GLN A 979 -10.58 21.82 -7.84
N GLN A 980 -10.54 20.49 -8.02
CA GLN A 980 -9.64 19.90 -9.03
C GLN A 980 -10.06 20.26 -10.45
N VAL A 981 -11.37 20.25 -10.75
CA VAL A 981 -11.87 20.71 -12.06
C VAL A 981 -11.63 22.21 -12.26
N ARG A 982 -11.78 23.03 -11.22
CA ARG A 982 -11.45 24.47 -11.25
C ARG A 982 -9.98 24.69 -11.60
N ARG A 983 -9.07 23.95 -10.97
CA ARG A 983 -7.62 24.02 -11.22
C ARG A 983 -7.30 23.70 -12.68
N TYR A 984 -7.82 22.58 -13.19
CA TYR A 984 -7.66 22.18 -14.59
C TYR A 984 -8.13 23.29 -15.55
N LEU A 985 -9.34 23.84 -15.35
CA LEU A 985 -9.87 24.91 -16.20
C LEU A 985 -9.05 26.21 -16.13
N SER A 986 -8.43 26.50 -14.99
CA SER A 986 -7.57 27.67 -14.81
C SER A 986 -6.25 27.49 -15.57
N GLU A 987 -5.63 26.31 -15.49
CA GLU A 987 -4.39 25.96 -16.20
C GLU A 987 -4.59 25.97 -17.73
N SER A 988 -5.70 25.43 -18.25
CA SER A 988 -6.02 25.46 -19.69
C SER A 988 -6.23 26.87 -20.25
N THR A 989 -6.60 27.84 -19.40
CA THR A 989 -6.82 29.24 -19.82
C THR A 989 -5.50 30.00 -20.01
N TYR A 990 -4.42 29.59 -19.31
CA TYR A 990 -3.10 30.20 -19.45
C TYR A 990 -2.35 29.76 -20.71
N ASP A 991 -2.51 28.51 -21.15
CA ASP A 991 -1.88 27.99 -22.38
C ASP A 991 -2.46 28.60 -23.68
N HIS A 992 -3.64 29.23 -23.60
CA HIS A 992 -4.29 29.90 -24.73
C HIS A 992 -4.13 31.43 -24.74
N ALA A 993 -3.39 32.01 -23.78
CA ALA A 993 -3.06 33.44 -23.79
C ALA A 993 -1.87 33.71 -24.74
N ASP A 994 -2.17 34.26 -25.91
CA ASP A 994 -1.22 34.65 -26.95
C ASP A 994 -0.14 35.63 -26.41
N PRO A 995 1.18 35.39 -26.57
CA PRO A 995 2.24 36.25 -26.02
C PRO A 995 2.37 37.64 -26.68
N SER A 996 1.42 38.03 -27.53
CA SER A 996 1.54 39.19 -28.42
C SER A 996 0.90 40.49 -27.90
N ALA A 997 0.21 40.47 -26.75
CA ALA A 997 -0.40 41.66 -26.18
C ALA A 997 0.57 42.40 -25.23
N SER A 998 1.11 43.51 -25.71
CA SER A 998 2.00 44.42 -24.97
C SER A 998 1.27 45.06 -23.78
N PRO A 999 1.95 45.32 -22.64
CA PRO A 999 1.36 46.04 -21.52
C PRO A 999 1.29 47.55 -21.84
N PRO A 1000 0.19 48.26 -21.51
CA PRO A 1000 0.19 49.71 -21.58
C PRO A 1000 0.92 50.32 -20.38
N ASP A 1001 1.64 51.39 -20.69
CA ASP A 1001 2.56 52.13 -19.85
C ASP A 1001 1.93 52.78 -18.59
N THR A 1002 2.72 52.68 -17.52
CA THR A 1002 3.02 53.70 -16.48
C THR A 1002 2.35 55.08 -16.61
N VAL A 1003 1.51 55.49 -15.64
CA VAL A 1003 1.41 56.90 -15.17
C VAL A 1003 0.97 56.99 -13.69
N THR A 1004 1.94 57.43 -12.89
CA THR A 1004 1.95 58.22 -11.64
C THR A 1004 0.69 58.57 -10.83
N ASN A 1005 0.86 58.42 -9.51
CA ASN A 1005 0.16 59.07 -8.40
C ASN A 1005 -0.13 60.57 -8.59
N LYS A 1006 -1.32 61.01 -8.16
CA LYS A 1006 -1.49 62.19 -7.29
C LYS A 1006 -2.83 62.22 -6.55
N SER A 1007 -2.73 62.63 -5.30
CA SER A 1007 -3.70 62.85 -4.23
C SER A 1007 -4.82 63.86 -4.53
N HIS A 1008 -6.01 63.68 -3.93
CA HIS A 1008 -6.61 64.63 -2.98
C HIS A 1008 -7.90 64.08 -2.34
N ALA A 1009 -8.18 64.58 -1.14
CA ALA A 1009 -9.14 64.11 -0.14
C ALA A 1009 -10.50 64.86 -0.17
N SER A 1010 -11.42 64.38 0.70
CA SER A 1010 -12.69 64.99 1.18
C SER A 1010 -13.88 64.90 0.21
N SER A 1011 -15.15 64.69 0.58
CA SER A 1011 -15.88 64.68 1.87
C SER A 1011 -17.30 64.10 1.68
N MET A 1012 -17.84 63.55 2.77
CA MET A 1012 -19.24 63.41 3.23
C MET A 1012 -20.47 63.70 2.33
N GLU A 1013 -21.41 62.74 2.43
CA GLU A 1013 -22.85 62.87 2.75
C GLU A 1013 -23.97 62.96 1.68
N GLN A 1014 -24.90 62.02 1.86
CA GLN A 1014 -26.38 62.09 1.82
C GLN A 1014 -27.17 62.01 0.49
N SER A 1015 -27.82 60.84 0.38
CA SER A 1015 -29.27 60.58 0.23
C SER A 1015 -30.13 61.14 -0.92
N GLU A 1016 -30.92 60.18 -1.45
CA GLU A 1016 -32.29 60.27 -1.95
C GLU A 1016 -32.57 61.07 -3.23
N THR A 1017 -32.91 60.38 -4.32
CA THR A 1017 -34.33 60.12 -4.69
C THR A 1017 -34.45 59.37 -6.03
N SER A 1018 -35.48 58.54 -6.05
CA SER A 1018 -36.07 57.78 -7.14
C SER A 1018 -36.58 58.66 -8.28
N ALA A 1019 -36.43 58.22 -9.54
CA ALA A 1019 -37.55 57.93 -10.46
C ALA A 1019 -37.12 57.89 -11.95
N THR A 1020 -37.20 56.67 -12.50
CA THR A 1020 -37.70 56.30 -13.84
C THR A 1020 -37.09 56.85 -15.14
N ALA A 1021 -36.71 55.85 -15.95
CA ALA A 1021 -36.79 55.76 -17.41
C ALA A 1021 -35.67 56.41 -18.23
N GLU A 1022 -34.76 55.58 -18.73
CA GLU A 1022 -34.81 55.19 -20.15
C GLU A 1022 -33.97 53.94 -20.43
N ARG A 1023 -34.62 52.94 -21.04
CA ARG A 1023 -33.98 51.78 -21.66
C ARG A 1023 -33.08 52.25 -22.80
N ARG A 1024 -31.79 51.97 -22.70
CA ARG A 1024 -30.96 51.69 -23.88
C ARG A 1024 -30.42 50.28 -23.78
N THR A 1025 -30.97 49.45 -24.65
CA THR A 1025 -30.47 48.16 -25.09
C THR A 1025 -29.03 48.28 -25.57
N LEU A 1026 -28.12 47.57 -24.88
CA LEU A 1026 -26.89 47.08 -25.48
C LEU A 1026 -26.85 45.58 -25.22
N ASP A 1027 -27.24 44.87 -26.27
CA ASP A 1027 -27.00 43.45 -26.50
C ASP A 1027 -25.51 43.26 -26.86
N GLY A 1028 -24.92 42.14 -26.45
CA GLY A 1028 -23.59 41.70 -26.91
C GLY A 1028 -22.56 41.41 -25.81
N GLY A 1029 -22.43 40.13 -25.43
CA GLY A 1029 -21.17 39.58 -24.91
C GLY A 1029 -21.14 39.13 -23.44
N ARG A 1030 -22.03 38.22 -23.02
CA ARG A 1030 -21.81 37.45 -21.79
C ARG A 1030 -20.63 36.51 -22.05
N CYS A 1031 -19.46 36.75 -21.44
CA CYS A 1031 -18.33 35.83 -21.50
C CYS A 1031 -18.76 34.44 -21.01
N ASP A 1032 -18.83 33.48 -21.94
CA ASP A 1032 -19.13 32.06 -21.75
C ASP A 1032 -17.93 31.34 -21.09
N HIS A 1033 -17.51 31.75 -19.88
CA HIS A 1033 -16.36 31.13 -19.23
C HIS A 1033 -16.77 29.79 -18.57
N PRO A 1034 -16.18 28.63 -18.92
CA PRO A 1034 -16.52 27.33 -18.32
C PRO A 1034 -16.38 27.32 -16.79
N LEU A 1035 -15.42 28.09 -16.26
CA LEU A 1035 -15.24 28.33 -14.83
C LEU A 1035 -16.48 28.94 -14.16
N ALA A 1036 -17.10 29.95 -14.78
CA ALA A 1036 -18.29 30.60 -14.23
C ALA A 1036 -19.50 29.65 -14.20
N LYS A 1037 -19.61 28.75 -15.20
CA LYS A 1037 -20.65 27.70 -15.22
C LYS A 1037 -20.44 26.65 -14.12
N LEU A 1038 -19.19 26.28 -13.83
CA LEU A 1038 -18.85 25.38 -12.72
C LEU A 1038 -19.23 25.99 -11.36
N GLU A 1039 -18.96 27.29 -11.16
CA GLU A 1039 -19.28 27.99 -9.91
C GLU A 1039 -20.79 28.19 -9.72
N ASP A 1040 -21.50 28.59 -10.78
CA ASP A 1040 -22.97 28.70 -10.78
C ASP A 1040 -23.62 27.33 -10.47
N ALA A 1041 -23.16 26.27 -11.14
CA ALA A 1041 -23.66 24.91 -10.91
C ALA A 1041 -23.38 24.39 -9.48
N TYR A 1042 -22.20 24.65 -8.92
CA TYR A 1042 -21.87 24.26 -7.55
C TYR A 1042 -22.73 25.01 -6.52
N SER A 1043 -22.96 26.32 -6.73
CA SER A 1043 -23.78 27.15 -5.84
C SER A 1043 -25.26 26.74 -5.82
N HIS A 1044 -25.75 26.19 -6.93
CA HIS A 1044 -27.14 25.76 -7.05
C HIS A 1044 -27.44 24.44 -6.35
N GLY A 1045 -26.44 23.55 -6.22
CA GLY A 1045 -26.56 22.29 -5.51
C GLY A 1045 -25.79 21.14 -6.18
N VAL A 1046 -25.34 20.19 -5.35
CA VAL A 1046 -24.58 19.01 -5.79
C VAL A 1046 -25.39 17.75 -5.57
N ILE A 1047 -25.47 16.92 -6.60
CA ILE A 1047 -26.17 15.65 -6.58
C ILE A 1047 -25.18 14.52 -6.88
N TYR A 1048 -25.14 13.51 -6.01
CA TYR A 1048 -24.38 12.28 -6.21
C TYR A 1048 -25.27 11.25 -6.88
N ILE A 1049 -24.90 10.81 -8.08
CA ILE A 1049 -25.67 9.82 -8.83
C ILE A 1049 -24.94 8.47 -8.81
N THR A 1050 -25.57 7.47 -8.21
CA THR A 1050 -25.03 6.11 -8.09
C THR A 1050 -25.88 5.10 -8.84
N GLY A 1051 -25.24 4.08 -9.41
CA GLY A 1051 -25.92 3.06 -10.21
C GLY A 1051 -26.35 1.86 -9.35
N LYS A 1052 -27.64 1.53 -9.37
CA LYS A 1052 -28.19 0.33 -8.74
C LYS A 1052 -28.55 -0.72 -9.77
N GLU A 1053 -27.63 -1.63 -9.97
CA GLU A 1053 -27.77 -2.71 -10.94
C GLU A 1053 -28.58 -3.87 -10.35
N GLN A 1054 -29.73 -4.16 -10.96
CA GLN A 1054 -30.47 -5.40 -10.77
C GLN A 1054 -30.25 -6.31 -11.98
N MET A 1055 -29.96 -7.58 -11.72
CA MET A 1055 -29.75 -8.55 -12.80
C MET A 1055 -30.92 -9.52 -12.88
N ARG A 1056 -31.43 -9.70 -14.09
CA ARG A 1056 -32.50 -10.63 -14.40
C ARG A 1056 -31.96 -11.74 -15.29
N ILE A 1057 -32.28 -12.99 -14.96
CA ILE A 1057 -31.86 -14.12 -15.78
C ILE A 1057 -32.78 -14.21 -17.01
N LYS A 1058 -32.21 -14.19 -18.23
CA LYS A 1058 -32.96 -14.38 -19.47
C LYS A 1058 -33.65 -15.75 -19.46
N LYS A 1059 -34.87 -15.83 -20.01
CA LYS A 1059 -35.56 -17.12 -20.22
C LYS A 1059 -34.77 -17.94 -21.25
N SER A 1060 -33.93 -18.87 -20.79
CA SER A 1060 -33.15 -19.79 -21.62
C SER A 1060 -33.65 -21.22 -21.46
N ARG A 1061 -33.54 -22.04 -22.52
CA ARG A 1061 -33.82 -23.48 -22.48
C ARG A 1061 -32.81 -24.27 -21.63
N ASN A 1062 -31.66 -23.67 -21.28
CA ASN A 1062 -30.63 -24.33 -20.49
C ASN A 1062 -30.87 -24.14 -18.98
N TYR A 1063 -31.57 -25.11 -18.37
CA TYR A 1063 -31.90 -25.12 -16.94
C TYR A 1063 -30.66 -25.05 -16.02
N LEU A 1064 -29.57 -25.73 -16.39
CA LEU A 1064 -28.34 -25.75 -15.59
C LEU A 1064 -27.73 -24.34 -15.49
N ARG A 1065 -27.62 -23.64 -16.63
CA ARG A 1065 -27.13 -22.25 -16.66
C ARG A 1065 -27.99 -21.35 -15.76
N ARG A 1066 -29.32 -21.54 -15.78
CA ARG A 1066 -30.25 -20.74 -14.97
C ARG A 1066 -30.07 -20.98 -13.48
N ILE A 1067 -29.89 -22.22 -13.05
CA ILE A 1067 -29.62 -22.57 -11.65
C ILE A 1067 -28.30 -21.95 -11.19
N VAL A 1068 -27.23 -22.10 -11.97
CA VAL A 1068 -25.91 -21.52 -11.64
C VAL A 1068 -25.98 -20.00 -11.49
N LEU A 1069 -26.66 -19.31 -12.42
CA LEU A 1069 -26.85 -17.86 -12.34
C LEU A 1069 -27.71 -17.46 -11.14
N TRP A 1070 -28.74 -18.24 -10.80
CA TRP A 1070 -29.57 -17.99 -9.62
C TRP A 1070 -28.76 -18.10 -8.33
N ILE A 1071 -27.93 -19.14 -8.19
CA ILE A 1071 -27.01 -19.30 -7.04
C ILE A 1071 -26.05 -18.12 -6.97
N PHE A 1072 -25.45 -17.73 -8.10
CA PHE A 1072 -24.58 -16.56 -8.16
C PHE A 1072 -25.27 -15.28 -7.68
N LEU A 1073 -26.49 -14.99 -8.16
CA LEU A 1073 -27.24 -13.81 -7.74
C LEU A 1073 -27.58 -13.85 -6.26
N TRP A 1074 -27.99 -15.01 -5.73
CA TRP A 1074 -28.26 -15.19 -4.31
C TRP A 1074 -27.00 -14.93 -3.46
N ILE A 1075 -25.84 -15.50 -3.82
CA ILE A 1075 -24.58 -15.24 -3.11
C ILE A 1075 -24.23 -13.75 -3.19
N ARG A 1076 -24.33 -13.15 -4.37
CA ARG A 1076 -24.00 -11.73 -4.61
C ARG A 1076 -24.87 -10.77 -3.79
N GLU A 1077 -26.16 -11.05 -3.71
CA GLU A 1077 -27.13 -10.21 -2.98
C GLU A 1077 -26.91 -10.29 -1.46
N ASN A 1078 -26.53 -11.46 -0.95
CA ASN A 1078 -26.21 -11.64 0.47
C ASN A 1078 -24.80 -11.15 0.86
N THR A 1079 -23.91 -10.90 -0.11
CA THR A 1079 -22.52 -10.46 0.15
C THR A 1079 -22.26 -8.97 -0.10
N ARG A 1080 -23.17 -8.23 -0.74
CA ARG A 1080 -22.99 -6.78 -0.96
C ARG A 1080 -23.14 -6.00 0.34
N ALA A 1081 -22.06 -5.32 0.75
CA ALA A 1081 -22.18 -4.16 1.62
C ALA A 1081 -23.02 -3.08 0.90
N LYS A 1082 -24.07 -2.59 1.58
CA LYS A 1082 -24.91 -1.50 1.08
C LYS A 1082 -24.08 -0.21 0.96
N ILE A 1083 -24.53 0.73 0.13
CA ILE A 1083 -23.98 2.09 -0.10
C ILE A 1083 -23.64 2.86 1.19
N ALA A 1084 -24.14 2.42 2.34
CA ALA A 1084 -23.73 2.82 3.69
C ALA A 1084 -22.21 2.85 3.93
N SER A 1085 -21.38 2.12 3.15
CA SER A 1085 -19.92 2.16 3.30
C SER A 1085 -19.23 3.40 2.71
N LEU A 1086 -19.93 4.24 1.94
CA LEU A 1086 -19.33 5.42 1.28
C LEU A 1086 -19.53 6.71 2.08
N GLY A 1087 -20.23 6.70 3.22
CA GLY A 1087 -20.39 7.88 4.08
C GLY A 1087 -21.04 9.11 3.44
N LEU A 1088 -21.69 8.96 2.27
CA LEU A 1088 -22.33 10.07 1.55
C LEU A 1088 -23.62 10.50 2.26
N GLU A 1089 -23.88 11.81 2.31
CA GLU A 1089 -25.14 12.37 2.79
C GLU A 1089 -26.31 11.81 1.98
N THR A 1090 -27.16 11.01 2.62
CA THR A 1090 -28.25 10.28 1.96
C THR A 1090 -29.24 11.19 1.23
N GLU A 1091 -29.37 12.45 1.65
CA GLU A 1091 -30.27 13.44 1.05
C GLU A 1091 -29.80 13.94 -0.32
N LYS A 1092 -28.49 13.86 -0.60
CA LYS A 1092 -27.88 14.31 -1.87
C LYS A 1092 -27.63 13.17 -2.86
N VAL A 1093 -28.08 11.95 -2.55
CA VAL A 1093 -27.82 10.76 -3.37
C VAL A 1093 -29.05 10.35 -4.18
N ILE A 1094 -28.87 10.23 -5.50
CA ILE A 1094 -29.84 9.61 -6.41
C ILE A 1094 -29.33 8.22 -6.81
N GLU A 1095 -30.08 7.18 -6.43
CA GLU A 1095 -29.86 5.82 -6.94
C GLU A 1095 -30.62 5.62 -8.25
N VAL A 1096 -29.89 5.50 -9.36
CA VAL A 1096 -30.49 5.15 -10.66
C VAL A 1096 -30.48 3.64 -10.81
N GLY A 1097 -31.65 3.04 -10.66
CA GLY A 1097 -31.86 1.62 -10.91
C GLY A 1097 -31.78 1.30 -12.40
N PHE A 1098 -31.10 0.23 -12.78
CA PHE A 1098 -31.18 -0.32 -14.14
C PHE A 1098 -31.18 -1.84 -14.12
N LEU A 1099 -31.92 -2.42 -15.07
CA LEU A 1099 -32.09 -3.85 -15.21
C LEU A 1099 -31.17 -4.36 -16.30
N LYS A 1100 -30.36 -5.35 -15.96
CA LYS A 1100 -29.47 -6.04 -16.88
C LYS A 1100 -29.85 -7.49 -17.01
N ASP A 1101 -29.97 -7.94 -18.24
CA ASP A 1101 -30.34 -9.33 -18.52
C ASP A 1101 -29.08 -10.20 -18.70
N ILE A 1102 -28.96 -11.30 -17.94
CA ILE A 1102 -27.83 -12.26 -17.95
C ILE A 1102 -28.20 -13.68 -18.37
#